data_AF-A0A7T1TCE3-F1
#
_entry.id   AF-A0A7T1TCE3-F1
#
_cell.length_a   1.000
_cell.length_b   1.000
_cell.length_c   1.000
_cell.angle_alpha   90.00
_cell.angle_beta   90.00
_cell.angle_gamma   90.00
#
_symmetry.space_group_name_H-M   'P 1'
#
loop_
_entity.id
_entity.type
_entity.pdbx_description
1 polymer ?
#
loop_
_entity_poly.entity_id
_entity_poly.type
_entity_poly.pdbx_seq_one_letter_code
_entity_poly.pdbx_strand_id
1 'polypeptide(L)'
;MLAGAVSAALLGGSPALAGTPQDPSAAKLQLPSPPGGEDVRVLVFHGSAGEEPPTVDAGIEAIEQIGRSGPAAQRFTITATADPSVFTSEKLGKFNAVVFLTGGGDVLDPAQESGLESYMEAGGGFLGIHGAAGAEPYSDWFSGLVGARPVAGGPGKAQRATVEVGDRRSPAAKGLPAEWKRPDRWLNWEKNPSGSVHTVTRVRERSYDPGQGAMGWDHPISWCRDYDGGRSFYTGMGGTADSFQEADFRTHLRGALLWTTRLARADCQATITSNYKAERVTSPNKPGESDQIGEPHGLATADDGRIFYIGRGGGDGDAPVVTDWADPQIGKGQGTVHVYDPETKKVSLVGSLTVFGNKGGGDELVKVEEGLLGIALDPDFADNGWMYLHYTPHSQLDRDKHMAERRVSRFTVDAETGKLDESSEKVLLKWPVQVHSCCHAGGGMAFDSRRNLYIATGDNNSSRFSDGYSGNNPEPSFKGVSFADARRTAGNTNNLNGKILRIHPEDDGTYTLPEGNLFTGKETDEGGGKTRGEIYVMGVRNPARISIDTKTDVLYAGWVGPDAGAPSTTWGPAKYDTFARITHAGNQGWPYCMGNKQPYRDRNLPDPETPLGWYDCDHLKNESPNNDGLVNIPPAQPNNIWYSPQGGAPDYPRDENGVPSYKTDEQKLLLPWLKGGGQATMDGPVYRFDKSVASKAKWPAYWDGKWFVGDFYDAEQPRHAVVMPDGDEPGALPVHAESLRKIIPVGEGGIRNLMDWKFAPDGSLYVLDYGRGFFTSDDKSALWHVTYQGGKATPAAGDVVGKSAKGASR
;
A
#
# COMPACT_ATOMS: atom_id res chain seq x y z
N MET A 1 12.18 61.34 17.28
CA MET A 1 12.01 62.55 16.45
C MET A 1 11.59 62.07 15.06
N LEU A 2 10.45 62.39 14.46
CA LEU A 2 9.44 63.41 14.65
C LEU A 2 8.07 62.77 14.35
N ALA A 3 7.06 63.16 15.12
CA ALA A 3 5.64 62.94 14.80
C ALA A 3 5.19 63.95 13.75
N GLY A 4 4.30 63.54 12.84
CA GLY A 4 3.64 64.41 11.88
C GLY A 4 2.17 64.07 11.79
N ALA A 5 1.35 64.82 12.53
CA ALA A 5 -0.10 64.80 12.46
C ALA A 5 -0.58 65.63 11.25
N VAL A 6 -1.60 65.15 10.54
CA VAL A 6 -2.38 65.97 9.61
C VAL A 6 -3.87 65.79 9.95
N SER A 7 -4.46 66.88 10.43
CA SER A 7 -5.87 67.04 10.72
C SER A 7 -6.69 67.11 9.44
N ALA A 8 -7.74 66.30 9.33
CA ALA A 8 -8.76 66.41 8.30
C ALA A 8 -9.93 67.27 8.81
N ALA A 9 -10.32 68.27 8.02
CA ALA A 9 -11.46 69.14 8.28
C ALA A 9 -12.78 68.44 7.93
N LEU A 10 -13.73 68.50 8.86
CA LEU A 10 -15.12 68.07 8.70
C LEU A 10 -15.93 69.18 8.01
N LEU A 11 -16.57 68.86 6.89
CA LEU A 11 -17.74 69.58 6.39
C LEU A 11 -18.86 68.56 6.19
N GLY A 12 -19.93 68.79 6.96
CA GLY A 12 -21.09 67.90 7.06
C GLY A 12 -21.96 67.89 5.81
N GLY A 13 -22.52 66.71 5.54
CA GLY A 13 -23.70 66.49 4.72
C GLY A 13 -24.60 65.49 5.46
N SER A 14 -25.88 65.83 5.60
CA SER A 14 -26.91 65.01 6.25
C SER A 14 -27.01 63.60 5.64
N PRO A 15 -27.28 62.55 6.44
CA PRO A 15 -27.48 61.22 5.89
C PRO A 15 -28.83 61.16 5.17
N ALA A 16 -28.79 60.93 3.86
CA ALA A 16 -29.92 60.34 3.16
C ALA A 16 -30.04 58.88 3.63
N LEU A 17 -31.22 58.53 4.16
CA LEU A 17 -31.62 57.15 4.43
C LEU A 17 -31.61 56.36 3.11
N ALA A 18 -30.49 55.75 2.77
CA ALA A 18 -30.45 54.67 1.81
C ALA A 18 -30.85 53.40 2.57
N GLY A 19 -32.08 52.94 2.33
CA GLY A 19 -32.52 51.63 2.80
C GLY A 19 -31.55 50.56 2.30
N THR A 20 -31.15 49.68 3.20
CA THR A 20 -30.53 48.40 2.83
C THR A 20 -31.45 47.69 1.83
N PRO A 21 -30.96 47.22 0.67
CA PRO A 21 -31.69 46.23 -0.09
C PRO A 21 -31.85 45.01 0.81
N GLN A 22 -33.07 44.70 1.22
CA GLN A 22 -33.39 43.35 1.65
C GLN A 22 -33.30 42.49 0.41
N ASP A 23 -32.28 41.63 0.32
CA ASP A 23 -32.35 40.48 -0.58
C ASP A 23 -33.59 39.68 -0.19
N PRO A 24 -34.58 39.51 -1.09
CA PRO A 24 -35.63 38.55 -0.83
C PRO A 24 -34.96 37.17 -0.87
N SER A 25 -34.75 36.57 0.30
CA SER A 25 -34.55 35.13 0.42
C SER A 25 -35.72 34.47 -0.30
N ALA A 26 -35.48 33.98 -1.52
CA ALA A 26 -36.43 33.10 -2.19
C ALA A 26 -36.67 31.91 -1.27
N ALA A 27 -37.94 31.55 -1.06
CA ALA A 27 -38.28 30.39 -0.24
C ALA A 27 -37.68 29.13 -0.90
N LYS A 28 -36.81 28.43 -0.18
CA LYS A 28 -36.18 27.19 -0.65
C LYS A 28 -37.26 26.14 -0.95
N LEU A 29 -37.14 25.45 -2.09
CA LEU A 29 -38.11 24.45 -2.54
C LEU A 29 -38.15 23.29 -1.52
N GLN A 30 -39.32 22.99 -0.95
CA GLN A 30 -39.46 21.87 -0.03
C GLN A 30 -39.83 20.61 -0.80
N LEU A 31 -38.90 19.65 -0.88
CA LEU A 31 -39.12 18.38 -1.55
C LEU A 31 -39.25 17.23 -0.54
N PRO A 32 -40.12 16.25 -0.81
CA PRO A 32 -40.13 15.02 -0.02
C PRO A 32 -38.83 14.25 -0.25
N SER A 33 -38.47 13.38 0.71
CA SER A 33 -37.41 12.41 0.46
C SER A 33 -37.71 11.56 -0.78
N PRO A 34 -36.70 11.13 -1.55
CA PRO A 34 -36.92 10.40 -2.77
C PRO A 34 -37.81 9.17 -2.59
N PRO A 35 -38.55 8.78 -3.64
CA PRO A 35 -39.39 7.60 -3.60
C PRO A 35 -38.60 6.33 -3.22
N GLY A 36 -39.31 5.33 -2.68
CA GLY A 36 -38.75 4.02 -2.39
C GLY A 36 -38.31 3.26 -3.65
N GLY A 37 -38.01 1.96 -3.51
CA GLY A 37 -37.55 1.11 -4.61
C GLY A 37 -38.64 0.66 -5.60
N GLU A 38 -39.87 1.17 -5.47
CA GLU A 38 -41.00 0.91 -6.37
C GLU A 38 -41.19 2.10 -7.32
N ASP A 39 -41.63 1.84 -8.55
CA ASP A 39 -41.87 2.86 -9.58
C ASP A 39 -40.71 3.85 -9.79
N VAL A 40 -39.46 3.37 -9.74
CA VAL A 40 -38.25 4.19 -9.82
C VAL A 40 -38.22 5.03 -11.10
N ARG A 41 -37.94 6.34 -10.96
CA ARG A 41 -37.89 7.31 -12.05
C ARG A 41 -36.56 8.03 -12.10
N VAL A 42 -36.06 8.26 -13.30
CA VAL A 42 -34.83 9.01 -13.56
C VAL A 42 -35.12 10.14 -14.54
N LEU A 43 -34.71 11.35 -14.16
CA LEU A 43 -34.76 12.53 -15.02
C LEU A 43 -33.41 12.65 -15.73
N VAL A 44 -33.40 12.72 -17.06
CA VAL A 44 -32.20 13.07 -17.83
C VAL A 44 -32.34 14.53 -18.24
N PHE A 45 -31.54 15.39 -17.63
CA PHE A 45 -31.43 16.79 -18.01
C PHE A 45 -30.31 16.98 -19.03
N HIS A 46 -30.66 17.56 -20.17
CA HIS A 46 -29.73 17.77 -21.28
C HIS A 46 -29.77 19.20 -21.82
N GLY A 47 -30.20 20.17 -20.99
CA GLY A 47 -30.12 21.59 -21.33
C GLY A 47 -28.68 22.01 -21.62
N SER A 48 -28.50 22.91 -22.59
CA SER A 48 -27.19 23.36 -23.07
C SER A 48 -27.16 24.88 -23.21
N ALA A 49 -26.06 25.50 -22.78
CA ALA A 49 -25.78 26.92 -22.99
C ALA A 49 -25.34 27.23 -24.44
N GLY A 50 -25.02 26.19 -25.22
CA GLY A 50 -24.59 26.25 -26.63
C GLY A 50 -25.17 25.12 -27.49
N GLU A 51 -24.56 24.82 -28.64
CA GLU A 51 -25.00 23.71 -29.51
C GLU A 51 -24.91 22.36 -28.77
N GLU A 52 -25.98 21.57 -28.87
CA GLU A 52 -26.09 20.28 -28.19
C GLU A 52 -25.13 19.26 -28.81
N PRO A 53 -24.25 18.63 -28.01
CA PRO A 53 -23.31 17.66 -28.55
C PRO A 53 -24.01 16.42 -29.13
N PRO A 54 -23.54 15.82 -30.24
CA PRO A 54 -24.08 14.56 -30.77
C PRO A 54 -24.03 13.37 -29.79
N THR A 55 -23.31 13.50 -28.67
CA THR A 55 -23.25 12.50 -27.60
C THR A 55 -24.54 12.43 -26.79
N VAL A 56 -25.36 13.48 -26.81
CA VAL A 56 -26.58 13.56 -25.97
C VAL A 56 -27.62 12.56 -26.45
N ASP A 57 -27.95 12.54 -27.74
CA ASP A 57 -28.93 11.59 -28.30
C ASP A 57 -28.54 10.13 -28.01
N ALA A 58 -27.27 9.79 -28.27
CA ALA A 58 -26.74 8.46 -27.99
C ALA A 58 -26.79 8.10 -26.50
N GLY A 59 -26.55 9.08 -25.62
CA GLY A 59 -26.62 8.88 -24.17
C GLY A 59 -28.05 8.72 -23.66
N ILE A 60 -29.01 9.52 -24.15
CA ILE A 60 -30.44 9.36 -23.83
C ILE A 60 -30.90 7.97 -24.25
N GLU A 61 -30.62 7.57 -25.49
CA GLU A 61 -30.98 6.24 -26.00
C GLU A 61 -30.41 5.12 -25.11
N ALA A 62 -29.13 5.19 -24.77
CA ALA A 62 -28.50 4.18 -23.92
C ALA A 62 -29.09 4.14 -22.51
N ILE A 63 -29.39 5.29 -21.90
CA ILE A 63 -29.99 5.36 -20.56
C ILE A 63 -31.43 4.81 -20.58
N GLU A 64 -32.21 5.08 -21.62
CA GLU A 64 -33.53 4.46 -21.82
C GLU A 64 -33.46 2.93 -21.94
N GLN A 65 -32.52 2.43 -22.74
CA GLN A 65 -32.28 0.99 -22.87
C GLN A 65 -31.85 0.38 -21.53
N ILE A 66 -30.98 1.05 -20.78
CA ILE A 66 -30.55 0.63 -19.45
C ILE A 66 -31.76 0.54 -18.51
N GLY A 67 -32.64 1.55 -18.48
CA GLY A 67 -33.82 1.57 -17.60
C GLY A 67 -34.79 0.41 -17.86
N ARG A 68 -34.87 -0.07 -19.11
CA ARG A 68 -35.71 -1.21 -19.51
C ARG A 68 -35.03 -2.58 -19.33
N SER A 69 -33.71 -2.60 -19.10
CA SER A 69 -32.91 -3.82 -19.00
C SER A 69 -32.84 -4.42 -17.59
N GLY A 70 -32.39 -5.68 -17.48
CA GLY A 70 -32.19 -6.39 -16.22
C GLY A 70 -33.48 -6.87 -15.54
N PRO A 71 -33.37 -7.36 -14.28
CA PRO A 71 -34.50 -7.84 -13.49
C PRO A 71 -35.58 -6.76 -13.31
N ALA A 72 -36.86 -7.16 -13.27
CA ALA A 72 -37.99 -6.22 -13.17
C ALA A 72 -37.88 -5.28 -11.95
N ALA A 73 -37.43 -5.78 -10.80
CA ALA A 73 -37.19 -5.00 -9.58
C ALA A 73 -36.03 -3.99 -9.66
N GLN A 74 -35.29 -3.99 -10.79
CA GLN A 74 -34.16 -3.09 -11.05
C GLN A 74 -34.38 -2.25 -12.32
N ARG A 75 -35.63 -2.19 -12.81
CA ARG A 75 -36.01 -1.35 -13.94
C ARG A 75 -36.50 0.00 -13.43
N PHE A 76 -36.33 1.02 -14.26
CA PHE A 76 -36.72 2.38 -13.94
C PHE A 76 -37.14 3.14 -15.20
N THR A 77 -38.05 4.10 -15.02
CA THR A 77 -38.60 4.92 -16.11
C THR A 77 -37.72 6.15 -16.32
N ILE A 78 -37.39 6.44 -17.58
CA ILE A 78 -36.60 7.61 -17.95
C ILE A 78 -37.53 8.72 -18.44
N THR A 79 -37.23 9.97 -18.08
CA THR A 79 -37.82 11.17 -18.67
C THR A 79 -36.67 12.09 -19.06
N ALA A 80 -36.51 12.40 -20.35
CA ALA A 80 -35.52 13.35 -20.83
C ALA A 80 -36.16 14.74 -21.03
N THR A 81 -35.43 15.80 -20.68
CA THR A 81 -35.85 17.19 -20.93
C THR A 81 -34.65 18.13 -21.02
N ALA A 82 -34.76 19.13 -21.90
CA ALA A 82 -33.85 20.27 -21.94
C ALA A 82 -34.42 21.49 -21.19
N ASP A 83 -35.67 21.43 -20.72
CA ASP A 83 -36.34 22.54 -20.01
C ASP A 83 -35.89 22.59 -18.54
N PRO A 84 -35.16 23.64 -18.11
CA PRO A 84 -34.63 23.74 -16.77
C PRO A 84 -35.70 24.13 -15.73
N SER A 85 -36.91 24.51 -16.15
CA SER A 85 -38.03 24.80 -15.23
C SER A 85 -38.45 23.58 -14.39
N VAL A 86 -38.00 22.37 -14.77
CA VAL A 86 -38.16 21.16 -13.94
C VAL A 86 -37.54 21.32 -12.55
N PHE A 87 -36.47 22.13 -12.41
CA PHE A 87 -35.77 22.30 -11.14
C PHE A 87 -36.49 23.22 -10.15
N THR A 88 -37.40 24.08 -10.61
CA THR A 88 -38.26 24.88 -9.73
C THR A 88 -39.61 24.20 -9.44
N SER A 89 -39.81 22.97 -9.95
CA SER A 89 -41.05 22.21 -9.76
C SER A 89 -40.99 21.27 -8.56
N GLU A 90 -42.03 21.23 -7.74
CA GLU A 90 -42.21 20.20 -6.70
C GLU A 90 -42.22 18.77 -7.28
N LYS A 91 -42.48 18.61 -8.59
CA LYS A 91 -42.42 17.31 -9.27
C LYS A 91 -41.00 16.73 -9.31
N LEU A 92 -39.96 17.54 -9.10
CA LEU A 92 -38.57 17.08 -9.03
C LEU A 92 -38.41 15.98 -7.97
N GLY A 93 -39.11 16.10 -6.83
CA GLY A 93 -39.10 15.09 -5.76
C GLY A 93 -39.72 13.73 -6.14
N LYS A 94 -40.29 13.58 -7.34
CA LYS A 94 -40.76 12.28 -7.86
C LYS A 94 -39.67 11.44 -8.52
N PHE A 95 -38.50 12.03 -8.77
CA PHE A 95 -37.37 11.33 -9.38
C PHE A 95 -36.44 10.79 -8.30
N ASN A 96 -35.94 9.58 -8.50
CA ASN A 96 -34.96 8.95 -7.62
C ASN A 96 -33.53 9.41 -7.97
N ALA A 97 -33.29 9.69 -9.25
CA ALA A 97 -32.03 10.22 -9.74
C ALA A 97 -32.24 11.28 -10.84
N VAL A 98 -31.34 12.26 -10.89
CA VAL A 98 -31.18 13.21 -12.00
C VAL A 98 -29.85 12.91 -12.68
N VAL A 99 -29.87 12.75 -13.99
CA VAL A 99 -28.69 12.59 -14.84
C VAL A 99 -28.42 13.91 -15.54
N PHE A 100 -27.20 14.42 -15.42
CA PHE A 100 -26.72 15.53 -16.23
C PHE A 100 -25.96 14.98 -17.43
N LEU A 101 -26.53 15.17 -18.61
CA LEU A 101 -25.97 14.81 -19.91
C LEU A 101 -25.94 16.06 -20.79
N THR A 102 -25.06 16.99 -20.43
CA THR A 102 -24.95 18.32 -21.06
C THR A 102 -23.54 18.57 -21.60
N GLY A 103 -23.41 19.53 -22.53
CA GLY A 103 -22.11 20.05 -23.00
C GLY A 103 -21.40 20.97 -22.02
N GLY A 104 -22.01 21.28 -20.87
CA GLY A 104 -21.50 22.23 -19.87
C GLY A 104 -22.01 23.66 -20.09
N GLY A 105 -21.39 24.62 -19.40
CA GLY A 105 -21.81 26.02 -19.37
C GLY A 105 -22.84 26.33 -18.28
N ASP A 106 -23.27 27.58 -18.23
CA ASP A 106 -24.28 28.09 -17.30
C ASP A 106 -25.68 27.72 -17.83
N VAL A 107 -26.27 26.65 -17.30
CA VAL A 107 -27.50 26.03 -17.81
C VAL A 107 -28.68 26.15 -16.84
N LEU A 108 -28.41 26.53 -15.59
CA LEU A 108 -29.41 26.81 -14.56
C LEU A 108 -29.34 28.29 -14.12
N ASP A 109 -30.50 28.89 -13.89
CA ASP A 109 -30.55 30.15 -13.14
C ASP A 109 -30.43 29.88 -11.62
N PRO A 110 -30.21 30.92 -10.78
CA PRO A 110 -30.06 30.72 -9.34
C PRO A 110 -31.23 30.03 -8.64
N ALA A 111 -32.47 30.19 -9.13
CA ALA A 111 -33.63 29.53 -8.55
C ALA A 111 -33.68 28.04 -8.92
N GLN A 112 -33.24 27.70 -10.13
CA GLN A 112 -33.12 26.32 -10.61
C GLN A 112 -31.97 25.59 -9.91
N GLU A 113 -30.82 26.23 -9.72
CA GLU A 113 -29.72 25.68 -8.93
C GLU A 113 -30.17 25.40 -7.49
N SER A 114 -30.81 26.37 -6.83
CA SER A 114 -31.36 26.19 -5.49
C SER A 114 -32.38 25.04 -5.40
N GLY A 115 -33.14 24.81 -6.47
CA GLY A 115 -34.03 23.65 -6.59
C GLY A 115 -33.29 22.31 -6.65
N LEU A 116 -32.17 22.25 -7.39
CA LEU A 116 -31.29 21.08 -7.43
C LEU A 116 -30.60 20.83 -6.08
N GLU A 117 -30.15 21.89 -5.38
CA GLU A 117 -29.65 21.79 -4.00
C GLU A 117 -30.69 21.14 -3.08
N SER A 118 -31.92 21.67 -3.11
CA SER A 118 -33.03 21.18 -2.29
C SER A 118 -33.35 19.71 -2.57
N TYR A 119 -33.19 19.27 -3.83
CA TYR A 119 -33.34 17.88 -4.23
C TYR A 119 -32.23 16.98 -3.65
N MET A 120 -30.98 17.45 -3.65
CA MET A 120 -29.88 16.72 -3.04
C MET A 120 -30.04 16.62 -1.53
N GLU A 121 -30.40 17.72 -0.85
CA GLU A 121 -30.67 17.77 0.60
C GLU A 121 -31.80 16.81 1.02
N ALA A 122 -32.83 16.66 0.17
CA ALA A 122 -33.90 15.69 0.39
C ALA A 122 -33.44 14.22 0.27
N GLY A 123 -32.25 13.99 -0.28
CA GLY A 123 -31.62 12.67 -0.43
C GLY A 123 -31.54 12.16 -1.87
N GLY A 124 -31.77 13.02 -2.86
CA GLY A 124 -31.78 12.71 -4.28
C GLY A 124 -30.49 12.06 -4.80
N GLY A 125 -30.60 11.31 -5.90
CA GLY A 125 -29.46 10.80 -6.64
C GLY A 125 -29.05 11.73 -7.78
N PHE A 126 -27.75 11.84 -8.03
CA PHE A 126 -27.16 12.59 -9.14
C PHE A 126 -26.17 11.71 -9.91
N LEU A 127 -26.25 11.74 -11.24
CA LEU A 127 -25.25 11.15 -12.14
C LEU A 127 -24.78 12.20 -13.15
N GLY A 128 -23.54 12.66 -13.03
CA GLY A 128 -22.90 13.49 -14.05
C GLY A 128 -22.12 12.65 -15.06
N ILE A 129 -22.30 12.92 -16.36
CA ILE A 129 -21.60 12.23 -17.45
C ILE A 129 -20.78 13.24 -18.26
N HIS A 130 -19.48 12.98 -18.38
CA HIS A 130 -18.51 13.70 -19.22
C HIS A 130 -18.61 15.23 -19.13
N GLY A 131 -19.31 15.87 -20.08
CA GLY A 131 -19.45 17.34 -20.17
C GLY A 131 -20.16 17.96 -18.97
N ALA A 132 -20.88 17.17 -18.17
CA ALA A 132 -21.50 17.62 -16.92
C ALA A 132 -20.50 18.28 -15.96
N ALA A 133 -19.21 17.93 -15.96
CA ALA A 133 -18.22 18.59 -15.11
C ALA A 133 -17.96 20.06 -15.48
N GLY A 134 -18.34 20.48 -16.70
CA GLY A 134 -18.27 21.87 -17.16
C GLY A 134 -19.55 22.67 -16.93
N ALA A 135 -20.62 22.07 -16.39
CA ALA A 135 -21.88 22.77 -16.13
C ALA A 135 -21.79 23.65 -14.87
N GLU A 136 -22.50 24.77 -14.83
CA GLU A 136 -22.51 25.73 -13.71
C GLU A 136 -21.08 26.13 -13.28
N PRO A 137 -20.24 26.66 -14.19
CA PRO A 137 -18.80 26.85 -13.95
C PRO A 137 -18.49 27.85 -12.81
N TYR A 138 -19.46 28.68 -12.44
CA TYR A 138 -19.33 29.68 -11.37
C TYR A 138 -19.89 29.22 -10.02
N SER A 139 -20.48 28.01 -9.95
CA SER A 139 -21.03 27.46 -8.71
C SER A 139 -20.01 26.60 -7.97
N ASP A 140 -19.68 27.01 -6.74
CA ASP A 140 -18.88 26.21 -5.81
C ASP A 140 -19.64 24.97 -5.34
N TRP A 141 -20.96 25.08 -5.16
CA TRP A 141 -21.81 23.96 -4.76
C TRP A 141 -21.83 22.89 -5.85
N PHE A 142 -22.06 23.27 -7.11
CA PHE A 142 -22.03 22.34 -8.23
C PHE A 142 -20.63 21.77 -8.48
N SER A 143 -19.57 22.56 -8.23
CA SER A 143 -18.18 22.06 -8.23
C SER A 143 -17.99 20.92 -7.22
N GLY A 144 -18.61 21.05 -6.04
CA GLY A 144 -18.73 19.97 -5.08
C GLY A 144 -19.59 18.81 -5.61
N LEU A 145 -20.75 19.07 -6.21
CA LEU A 145 -21.62 18.01 -6.71
C LEU A 145 -20.89 17.09 -7.71
N VAL A 146 -20.15 17.64 -8.68
CA VAL A 146 -19.38 16.85 -9.66
C VAL A 146 -18.04 16.36 -9.09
N GLY A 147 -17.47 17.04 -8.10
CA GLY A 147 -16.27 16.64 -7.36
C GLY A 147 -14.95 17.12 -7.95
N ALA A 148 -14.86 17.39 -9.26
CA ALA A 148 -13.69 17.97 -9.91
C ALA A 148 -14.08 18.76 -11.17
N ARG A 149 -13.36 19.85 -11.45
CA ARG A 149 -13.50 20.66 -12.66
C ARG A 149 -12.47 20.29 -13.71
N PRO A 150 -12.82 20.28 -15.01
CA PRO A 150 -11.90 19.92 -16.07
C PRO A 150 -10.91 21.06 -16.35
N VAL A 151 -9.67 20.74 -16.69
CA VAL A 151 -8.69 21.72 -17.17
C VAL A 151 -9.14 22.32 -18.50
N ALA A 152 -9.11 23.64 -18.62
CA ALA A 152 -9.35 24.33 -19.89
C ALA A 152 -8.34 23.88 -20.96
N GLY A 153 -8.82 23.46 -22.13
CA GLY A 153 -7.95 23.04 -23.24
C GLY A 153 -7.32 21.64 -23.12
N GLY A 154 -7.88 20.76 -22.28
CA GLY A 154 -7.51 19.34 -22.20
C GLY A 154 -7.68 18.57 -23.53
N PRO A 155 -7.23 17.30 -23.62
CA PRO A 155 -7.15 16.58 -24.89
C PRO A 155 -8.53 16.40 -25.53
N GLY A 156 -8.79 17.13 -26.62
CA GLY A 156 -10.10 17.15 -27.29
C GLY A 156 -10.36 16.00 -28.27
N LYS A 157 -9.37 15.12 -28.51
CA LYS A 157 -9.49 13.98 -29.44
C LYS A 157 -9.75 12.70 -28.68
N ALA A 158 -10.59 11.84 -29.27
CA ALA A 158 -10.81 10.50 -28.74
C ALA A 158 -9.54 9.64 -28.90
N GLN A 159 -9.15 8.95 -27.83
CA GLN A 159 -7.95 8.10 -27.80
C GLN A 159 -8.27 6.80 -27.08
N ARG A 160 -7.67 5.69 -27.54
CA ARG A 160 -7.73 4.43 -26.82
C ARG A 160 -6.83 4.51 -25.59
N ALA A 161 -7.39 4.25 -24.41
CA ALA A 161 -6.64 4.16 -23.16
C ALA A 161 -7.09 2.94 -22.35
N THR A 162 -6.32 2.60 -21.31
CA THR A 162 -6.67 1.56 -20.34
C THR A 162 -7.31 2.21 -19.11
N VAL A 163 -8.52 1.78 -18.76
CA VAL A 163 -9.19 2.13 -17.52
C VAL A 163 -8.94 1.02 -16.50
N GLU A 164 -8.40 1.39 -15.34
CA GLU A 164 -8.14 0.52 -14.21
C GLU A 164 -9.35 0.50 -13.27
N VAL A 165 -9.84 -0.70 -12.94
CA VAL A 165 -11.01 -0.90 -12.07
C VAL A 165 -10.57 -1.19 -10.64
N GLY A 166 -10.39 -0.13 -9.84
CA GLY A 166 -9.92 -0.22 -8.45
C GLY A 166 -10.96 -0.71 -7.44
N ASP A 167 -12.25 -0.37 -7.68
CA ASP A 167 -13.38 -0.90 -6.91
C ASP A 167 -14.15 -1.96 -7.69
N ARG A 168 -13.71 -3.22 -7.59
CA ARG A 168 -14.42 -4.36 -8.21
C ARG A 168 -15.68 -4.79 -7.46
N ARG A 169 -16.09 -4.08 -6.39
CA ARG A 169 -17.30 -4.37 -5.61
C ARG A 169 -18.45 -3.42 -5.90
N SER A 170 -18.15 -2.20 -6.34
CA SER A 170 -19.17 -1.23 -6.76
C SER A 170 -20.10 -1.85 -7.81
N PRO A 171 -21.44 -1.62 -7.71
CA PRO A 171 -22.37 -1.98 -8.77
C PRO A 171 -21.96 -1.46 -10.16
N ALA A 172 -21.27 -0.31 -10.22
CA ALA A 172 -20.78 0.33 -11.44
C ALA A 172 -19.53 -0.32 -12.04
N ALA A 173 -18.88 -1.26 -11.34
CA ALA A 173 -17.58 -1.77 -11.74
C ALA A 173 -17.42 -3.29 -11.61
N LYS A 174 -18.22 -3.95 -10.78
CA LYS A 174 -18.12 -5.41 -10.54
C LYS A 174 -18.26 -6.31 -11.77
N GLY A 175 -18.88 -5.81 -12.84
CA GLY A 175 -19.06 -6.54 -14.10
C GLY A 175 -17.98 -6.26 -15.14
N LEU A 176 -17.01 -5.40 -14.84
CA LEU A 176 -15.99 -4.95 -15.78
C LEU A 176 -14.69 -5.78 -15.65
N PRO A 177 -13.88 -5.88 -16.73
CA PRO A 177 -12.52 -6.40 -16.60
C PRO A 177 -11.66 -5.49 -15.70
N ALA A 178 -10.63 -6.06 -15.05
CA ALA A 178 -9.74 -5.29 -14.18
C ALA A 178 -9.01 -4.16 -14.92
N GLU A 179 -8.67 -4.42 -16.19
CA GLU A 179 -8.14 -3.45 -17.14
C GLU A 179 -9.03 -3.39 -18.38
N TRP A 180 -9.67 -2.25 -18.59
CA TRP A 180 -10.65 -2.03 -19.63
C TRP A 180 -10.10 -1.11 -20.72
N LYS A 181 -9.73 -1.66 -21.88
CA LYS A 181 -9.12 -0.92 -23.00
C LYS A 181 -10.18 -0.38 -23.96
N ARG A 182 -10.42 0.94 -23.94
CA ARG A 182 -11.50 1.59 -24.69
C ARG A 182 -11.11 2.95 -25.28
N PRO A 183 -11.77 3.41 -26.36
CA PRO A 183 -11.65 4.79 -26.83
C PRO A 183 -12.59 5.74 -26.10
N ASP A 184 -12.11 6.91 -25.69
CA ASP A 184 -12.96 8.02 -25.24
C ASP A 184 -12.18 9.36 -25.34
N ARG A 185 -12.84 10.47 -25.03
CA ARG A 185 -12.19 11.76 -24.75
C ARG A 185 -11.91 11.84 -23.25
N TRP A 186 -10.63 11.89 -22.87
CA TRP A 186 -10.21 11.80 -21.47
C TRP A 186 -10.04 13.21 -20.88
N LEU A 187 -10.86 13.57 -19.90
CA LEU A 187 -10.75 14.86 -19.22
C LEU A 187 -9.62 14.84 -18.20
N ASN A 188 -8.82 15.90 -18.17
CA ASN A 188 -7.86 16.20 -17.09
C ASN A 188 -8.54 17.11 -16.05
N TRP A 189 -8.10 17.07 -14.79
CA TRP A 189 -8.75 17.79 -13.69
C TRP A 189 -7.89 18.93 -13.16
N GLU A 190 -8.49 20.10 -12.90
CA GLU A 190 -7.80 21.23 -12.26
C GLU A 190 -7.26 20.84 -10.88
N LYS A 191 -8.03 20.03 -10.16
CA LYS A 191 -7.65 19.44 -8.89
C LYS A 191 -7.99 17.95 -8.91
N ASN A 192 -7.01 17.11 -8.62
CA ASN A 192 -7.21 15.67 -8.48
C ASN A 192 -8.16 15.38 -7.31
N PRO A 193 -9.32 14.72 -7.54
CA PRO A 193 -10.30 14.45 -6.48
C PRO A 193 -9.91 13.29 -5.55
N SER A 194 -8.88 12.49 -5.86
CA SER A 194 -8.43 11.36 -5.04
C SER A 194 -8.26 11.73 -3.57
N GLY A 195 -8.90 10.94 -2.70
CA GLY A 195 -8.95 11.16 -1.25
C GLY A 195 -10.11 12.02 -0.76
N SER A 196 -10.79 12.77 -1.64
CA SER A 196 -11.99 13.56 -1.30
C SER A 196 -13.30 12.97 -1.85
N VAL A 197 -13.17 11.95 -2.69
CA VAL A 197 -14.25 11.14 -3.27
C VAL A 197 -13.87 9.67 -3.17
N HIS A 198 -14.86 8.78 -3.31
CA HIS A 198 -14.56 7.38 -3.52
C HIS A 198 -14.26 7.09 -4.99
N THR A 199 -13.00 6.79 -5.32
CA THR A 199 -12.58 6.50 -6.69
C THR A 199 -12.97 5.08 -7.08
N VAL A 200 -13.77 4.96 -8.15
CA VAL A 200 -14.24 3.67 -8.67
C VAL A 200 -13.29 3.17 -9.78
N THR A 201 -12.90 4.06 -10.69
CA THR A 201 -11.99 3.76 -11.80
C THR A 201 -11.00 4.89 -12.05
N ARG A 202 -9.84 4.54 -12.63
CA ARG A 202 -8.79 5.47 -13.07
C ARG A 202 -8.47 5.24 -14.54
N VAL A 203 -8.03 6.25 -15.27
CA VAL A 203 -7.46 6.07 -16.61
C VAL A 203 -5.93 6.07 -16.54
N ARG A 204 -5.28 5.16 -17.27
CA ARG A 204 -3.84 4.94 -17.21
C ARG A 204 -3.14 5.81 -18.26
N GLU A 205 -2.56 6.95 -17.86
CA GLU A 205 -2.01 7.94 -18.80
C GLU A 205 -0.92 7.41 -19.73
N ARG A 206 -0.08 6.47 -19.29
CA ARG A 206 0.94 5.86 -20.17
C ARG A 206 0.40 5.07 -21.37
N SER A 207 -0.93 4.88 -21.46
CA SER A 207 -1.58 4.17 -22.56
C SER A 207 -2.10 5.09 -23.67
N TYR A 208 -2.00 6.42 -23.50
CA TYR A 208 -2.42 7.42 -24.49
C TYR A 208 -1.58 8.70 -24.34
N ASP A 209 -1.87 9.75 -25.13
CA ASP A 209 -1.28 11.07 -24.95
C ASP A 209 -2.21 11.96 -24.09
N PRO A 210 -1.89 12.22 -22.81
CA PRO A 210 -2.72 13.04 -21.93
C PRO A 210 -2.63 14.54 -22.23
N GLY A 211 -1.68 14.97 -23.06
CA GLY A 211 -1.49 16.38 -23.41
C GLY A 211 -1.16 17.28 -22.21
N GLN A 212 -1.57 18.54 -22.30
CA GLN A 212 -1.38 19.52 -21.21
C GLN A 212 -2.28 19.19 -20.02
N GLY A 213 -1.76 19.41 -18.81
CA GLY A 213 -2.49 19.13 -17.56
C GLY A 213 -2.57 17.64 -17.21
N ALA A 214 -1.66 16.81 -17.72
CA ALA A 214 -1.53 15.40 -17.35
C ALA A 214 -1.53 15.21 -15.82
N MET A 215 -2.32 14.26 -15.36
CA MET A 215 -2.53 13.91 -13.96
C MET A 215 -1.46 12.96 -13.40
N GLY A 216 -0.68 12.33 -14.29
CA GLY A 216 0.31 11.32 -13.96
C GLY A 216 -0.32 9.95 -13.73
N TRP A 217 0.19 9.21 -12.73
CA TRP A 217 -0.28 7.85 -12.45
C TRP A 217 -1.66 7.82 -11.78
N ASP A 218 -2.03 8.87 -11.04
CA ASP A 218 -3.30 8.97 -10.32
C ASP A 218 -4.27 9.85 -11.10
N HIS A 219 -5.03 9.23 -12.01
CA HIS A 219 -6.03 9.92 -12.83
C HIS A 219 -7.42 9.29 -12.63
N PRO A 220 -8.15 9.66 -11.57
CA PRO A 220 -9.54 9.26 -11.38
C PRO A 220 -10.40 9.60 -12.59
N ILE A 221 -11.24 8.67 -13.06
CA ILE A 221 -12.16 8.92 -14.17
C ILE A 221 -13.62 8.61 -13.81
N SER A 222 -13.87 7.85 -12.76
CA SER A 222 -15.20 7.72 -12.16
C SER A 222 -15.12 7.65 -10.65
N TRP A 223 -16.05 8.31 -9.98
CA TRP A 223 -16.11 8.35 -8.53
C TRP A 223 -17.53 8.54 -8.01
N CYS A 224 -17.69 8.28 -6.73
CA CYS A 224 -18.93 8.55 -6.02
C CYS A 224 -18.69 9.09 -4.61
N ARG A 225 -19.70 9.76 -4.06
CA ARG A 225 -19.77 10.13 -2.64
C ARG A 225 -21.20 10.45 -2.23
N ASP A 226 -21.47 10.36 -0.94
CA ASP A 226 -22.60 11.07 -0.37
C ASP A 226 -22.26 12.58 -0.37
N TYR A 227 -23.15 13.41 -0.89
CA TYR A 227 -22.94 14.86 -1.02
C TYR A 227 -24.24 15.58 -0.71
N ASP A 228 -24.17 16.50 0.26
CA ASP A 228 -25.27 17.37 0.69
C ASP A 228 -26.59 16.61 0.94
N GLY A 229 -26.52 15.51 1.71
CA GLY A 229 -27.67 14.64 2.01
C GLY A 229 -28.00 13.58 0.94
N GLY A 230 -27.59 13.81 -0.32
CA GLY A 230 -27.87 12.94 -1.47
C GLY A 230 -26.70 12.06 -1.91
N ARG A 231 -26.85 11.40 -3.07
CA ARG A 231 -25.84 10.53 -3.69
C ARG A 231 -25.33 11.15 -4.97
N SER A 232 -24.04 11.44 -5.05
CA SER A 232 -23.39 11.87 -6.28
C SER A 232 -22.52 10.78 -6.86
N PHE A 233 -22.77 10.44 -8.13
CA PHE A 233 -21.87 9.67 -8.96
C PHE A 233 -21.44 10.53 -10.14
N TYR A 234 -20.17 10.48 -10.50
CA TYR A 234 -19.66 11.14 -11.69
C TYR A 234 -18.79 10.18 -12.50
N THR A 235 -18.90 10.26 -13.83
CA THR A 235 -17.98 9.61 -14.75
C THR A 235 -17.53 10.58 -15.83
N GLY A 236 -16.21 10.73 -15.99
CA GLY A 236 -15.60 11.51 -17.08
C GLY A 236 -15.63 10.79 -18.43
N MET A 237 -16.16 9.57 -18.48
CA MET A 237 -16.39 8.81 -19.71
C MET A 237 -17.73 9.17 -20.36
N GLY A 238 -17.89 8.84 -21.65
CA GLY A 238 -19.07 9.18 -22.45
C GLY A 238 -18.86 10.40 -23.35
N GLY A 239 -17.61 10.73 -23.70
CA GLY A 239 -17.26 11.85 -24.57
C GLY A 239 -17.41 11.58 -26.07
N THR A 240 -17.89 10.40 -26.45
CA THR A 240 -18.19 10.00 -27.83
C THR A 240 -19.53 9.28 -27.91
N ALA A 241 -20.24 9.42 -29.03
CA ALA A 241 -21.49 8.68 -29.26
C ALA A 241 -21.27 7.16 -29.21
N ASP A 242 -20.15 6.68 -29.77
CA ASP A 242 -19.76 5.27 -29.78
C ASP A 242 -19.57 4.68 -28.37
N SER A 243 -19.19 5.50 -27.38
CA SER A 243 -19.06 5.04 -25.99
C SER A 243 -20.37 4.41 -25.50
N PHE A 244 -21.51 5.02 -25.83
CA PHE A 244 -22.84 4.55 -25.40
C PHE A 244 -23.29 3.25 -26.09
N GLN A 245 -22.62 2.85 -27.18
CA GLN A 245 -22.84 1.57 -27.85
C GLN A 245 -22.04 0.42 -27.21
N GLU A 246 -21.04 0.73 -26.39
CA GLU A 246 -20.18 -0.24 -25.72
C GLU A 246 -20.91 -0.95 -24.56
N ALA A 247 -20.88 -2.28 -24.55
CA ALA A 247 -21.56 -3.08 -23.53
C ALA A 247 -21.02 -2.83 -22.11
N ASP A 248 -19.71 -2.71 -21.98
CA ASP A 248 -19.05 -2.47 -20.69
C ASP A 248 -19.37 -1.06 -20.15
N PHE A 249 -19.40 -0.03 -21.01
CA PHE A 249 -19.80 1.30 -20.57
C PHE A 249 -21.28 1.37 -20.17
N ARG A 250 -22.19 0.70 -20.90
CA ARG A 250 -23.59 0.58 -20.46
C ARG A 250 -23.73 -0.17 -19.14
N THR A 251 -22.89 -1.17 -18.90
CA THR A 251 -22.83 -1.89 -17.61
C THR A 251 -22.37 -0.94 -16.49
N HIS A 252 -21.37 -0.11 -16.74
CA HIS A 252 -20.89 0.92 -15.81
C HIS A 252 -22.00 1.93 -15.46
N LEU A 253 -22.64 2.53 -16.48
CA LEU A 253 -23.74 3.46 -16.29
C LEU A 253 -24.93 2.83 -15.58
N ARG A 254 -25.28 1.58 -15.90
CA ARG A 254 -26.33 0.84 -15.20
C ARG A 254 -26.03 0.72 -13.72
N GLY A 255 -24.81 0.34 -13.34
CA GLY A 255 -24.44 0.21 -11.95
C GLY A 255 -24.43 1.55 -11.19
N ALA A 256 -23.98 2.63 -11.84
CA ALA A 256 -24.07 3.98 -11.29
C ALA A 256 -25.53 4.37 -11.02
N LEU A 257 -26.43 4.16 -12.00
CA LEU A 257 -27.86 4.42 -11.86
C LEU A 257 -28.53 3.57 -10.78
N LEU A 258 -28.18 2.29 -10.67
CA LEU A 258 -28.70 1.43 -9.60
C LEU A 258 -28.32 1.96 -8.22
N TRP A 259 -27.12 2.49 -8.06
CA TRP A 259 -26.69 3.07 -6.79
C TRP A 259 -27.35 4.44 -6.53
N THR A 260 -27.36 5.37 -7.50
CA THR A 260 -27.94 6.71 -7.31
C THR A 260 -29.45 6.65 -7.06
N THR A 261 -30.16 5.73 -7.72
CA THR A 261 -31.60 5.47 -7.50
C THR A 261 -31.92 4.66 -6.24
N ARG A 262 -30.91 4.24 -5.47
CA ARG A 262 -31.03 3.43 -4.24
C ARG A 262 -31.52 2.00 -4.43
N LEU A 263 -31.52 1.49 -5.67
CA LEU A 263 -31.81 0.09 -6.01
C LEU A 263 -30.65 -0.86 -5.65
N ALA A 264 -29.44 -0.34 -5.47
CA ALA A 264 -28.28 -1.08 -5.01
C ALA A 264 -27.54 -0.34 -3.89
N ARG A 265 -26.86 -1.13 -3.04
CA ARG A 265 -25.86 -0.62 -2.09
C ARG A 265 -24.49 -0.49 -2.77
N ALA A 266 -23.73 0.52 -2.38
CA ALA A 266 -22.30 0.65 -2.67
C ALA A 266 -21.63 1.38 -1.53
N ASP A 267 -20.33 1.14 -1.35
CA ASP A 267 -19.50 1.91 -0.43
C ASP A 267 -18.86 3.05 -1.21
N CYS A 268 -19.33 4.27 -0.99
CA CYS A 268 -18.78 5.47 -1.62
C CYS A 268 -17.96 6.31 -0.64
N GLN A 269 -17.28 5.63 0.30
CA GLN A 269 -16.58 6.27 1.40
C GLN A 269 -15.18 5.69 1.65
N ALA A 270 -14.87 4.49 1.12
CA ALA A 270 -13.67 3.75 1.46
C ALA A 270 -12.35 4.46 1.11
N THR A 271 -12.28 5.24 0.04
CA THR A 271 -11.05 5.96 -0.35
C THR A 271 -11.08 7.44 0.02
N ILE A 272 -12.06 7.88 0.83
CA ILE A 272 -12.10 9.24 1.36
C ILE A 272 -11.21 9.31 2.60
N THR A 273 -10.16 10.13 2.56
CA THR A 273 -9.08 10.09 3.55
C THR A 273 -9.52 10.61 4.91
N SER A 274 -10.46 11.56 4.95
CA SER A 274 -11.01 12.08 6.21
C SER A 274 -11.83 11.05 6.99
N ASN A 275 -12.15 9.90 6.39
CA ASN A 275 -12.81 8.80 7.06
C ASN A 275 -11.83 7.90 7.82
N TYR A 276 -10.55 8.24 7.89
CA TYR A 276 -9.54 7.50 8.63
C TYR A 276 -8.91 8.38 9.69
N LYS A 277 -8.50 7.74 10.79
CA LYS A 277 -7.79 8.40 11.88
C LYS A 277 -6.61 7.53 12.29
N ALA A 278 -5.42 8.11 12.27
CA ALA A 278 -4.19 7.51 12.79
C ALA A 278 -3.85 8.14 14.14
N GLU A 279 -3.69 7.32 15.18
CA GLU A 279 -3.38 7.78 16.54
C GLU A 279 -2.18 7.04 17.11
N ARG A 280 -1.25 7.78 17.72
CA ARG A 280 -0.18 7.20 18.52
C ARG A 280 -0.78 6.57 19.77
N VAL A 281 -0.47 5.29 20.03
CA VAL A 281 -0.98 4.55 21.19
C VAL A 281 0.07 4.24 22.26
N THR A 282 1.34 4.49 21.99
CA THR A 282 2.43 4.33 22.97
C THR A 282 2.92 5.68 23.50
N SER A 283 3.45 5.69 24.72
CA SER A 283 4.18 6.86 25.23
C SER A 283 5.52 7.03 24.50
N PRO A 284 6.10 8.25 24.45
CA PRO A 284 7.48 8.46 24.01
C PRO A 284 8.47 7.63 24.81
N ASN A 285 9.50 7.13 24.12
CA ASN A 285 10.69 6.62 24.81
C ASN A 285 11.28 7.72 25.69
N LYS A 286 11.78 7.33 26.86
CA LYS A 286 12.56 8.21 27.73
C LYS A 286 13.98 7.68 27.89
N PRO A 287 14.98 8.57 28.02
CA PRO A 287 16.35 8.13 28.25
C PRO A 287 16.46 7.20 29.46
N GLY A 288 17.15 6.07 29.29
CA GLY A 288 17.31 5.02 30.31
C GLY A 288 16.06 4.20 30.63
N GLU A 289 14.92 4.43 29.96
CA GLU A 289 13.69 3.66 30.13
C GLU A 289 13.38 2.86 28.85
N SER A 290 13.31 1.53 28.95
CA SER A 290 13.07 0.63 27.80
C SER A 290 11.66 0.02 27.79
N ASP A 291 10.75 0.44 28.67
CA ASP A 291 9.41 -0.16 28.85
C ASP A 291 8.28 0.53 28.05
N GLN A 292 8.63 1.46 27.15
CA GLN A 292 7.68 2.12 26.24
C GLN A 292 7.59 1.45 24.87
N ILE A 293 8.39 1.90 23.89
CA ILE A 293 8.42 1.35 22.53
C ILE A 293 9.81 0.79 22.17
N GLY A 294 10.87 1.22 22.86
CA GLY A 294 12.25 0.81 22.58
C GLY A 294 12.71 1.28 21.20
N GLU A 295 13.63 0.56 20.58
CA GLU A 295 13.97 0.72 19.17
C GLU A 295 13.11 -0.25 18.33
N PRO A 296 11.90 0.14 17.88
CA PRO A 296 10.91 -0.83 17.41
C PRO A 296 11.36 -1.55 16.15
N HIS A 297 11.02 -2.82 16.00
CA HIS A 297 11.33 -3.61 14.81
C HIS A 297 10.11 -4.39 14.31
N GLY A 298 9.75 -5.51 14.92
CA GLY A 298 8.60 -6.33 14.50
C GLY A 298 7.37 -6.15 15.39
N LEU A 299 6.19 -6.46 14.85
CA LEU A 299 4.95 -6.62 15.62
C LEU A 299 4.15 -7.86 15.23
N ALA A 300 3.37 -8.36 16.19
CA ALA A 300 2.43 -9.46 16.02
C ALA A 300 1.11 -9.16 16.73
N THR A 301 0.01 -9.67 16.20
CA THR A 301 -1.34 -9.47 16.74
C THR A 301 -1.86 -10.77 17.31
N ALA A 302 -2.31 -10.77 18.57
CA ALA A 302 -3.01 -11.90 19.16
C ALA A 302 -4.50 -11.89 18.77
N ASP A 303 -5.15 -13.05 18.82
CA ASP A 303 -6.57 -13.22 18.48
C ASP A 303 -7.52 -12.46 19.41
N ASP A 304 -7.08 -12.19 20.65
CA ASP A 304 -7.80 -11.34 21.60
C ASP A 304 -7.62 -9.83 21.35
N GLY A 305 -6.88 -9.45 20.32
CA GLY A 305 -6.64 -8.05 19.92
C GLY A 305 -5.43 -7.39 20.58
N ARG A 306 -4.73 -8.06 21.52
CA ARG A 306 -3.46 -7.54 22.06
C ARG A 306 -2.39 -7.46 20.97
N ILE A 307 -1.59 -6.41 21.03
CA ILE A 307 -0.53 -6.13 20.05
C ILE A 307 0.82 -6.29 20.71
N PHE A 308 1.57 -7.31 20.30
CA PHE A 308 2.93 -7.55 20.75
C PHE A 308 3.92 -6.90 19.78
N TYR A 309 4.97 -6.30 20.31
CA TYR A 309 6.04 -5.72 19.48
C TYR A 309 7.39 -5.80 20.18
N ILE A 310 8.45 -5.69 19.39
CA ILE A 310 9.82 -5.84 19.86
C ILE A 310 10.65 -4.58 19.68
N GLY A 311 11.55 -4.34 20.64
CA GLY A 311 12.67 -3.42 20.53
C GLY A 311 13.95 -4.18 20.14
N ARG A 312 14.67 -3.72 19.11
CA ARG A 312 15.86 -4.38 18.55
C ARG A 312 17.02 -4.45 19.54
N GLY A 313 17.19 -3.41 20.35
CA GLY A 313 18.11 -3.39 21.49
C GLY A 313 19.20 -2.32 21.43
N GLY A 314 19.16 -1.40 20.46
CA GLY A 314 19.87 -0.13 20.54
C GLY A 314 19.31 0.76 21.65
N GLY A 315 20.21 1.48 22.32
CA GLY A 315 19.84 2.41 23.39
C GLY A 315 19.38 3.77 22.86
N ASP A 316 19.00 4.66 23.77
CA ASP A 316 18.78 6.06 23.43
C ASP A 316 20.07 6.76 22.96
N GLY A 317 19.97 8.00 22.48
CA GLY A 317 21.11 8.72 21.92
C GLY A 317 22.26 9.01 22.92
N ASP A 318 22.00 8.93 24.22
CA ASP A 318 22.99 9.12 25.28
C ASP A 318 23.57 7.78 25.78
N ALA A 319 22.97 6.65 25.40
CA ALA A 319 23.43 5.33 25.79
C ALA A 319 24.84 5.05 25.21
N PRO A 320 25.78 4.54 26.04
CA PRO A 320 27.13 4.27 25.57
C PRO A 320 27.13 3.18 24.50
N VAL A 321 27.84 3.44 23.40
CA VAL A 321 28.08 2.48 22.33
C VAL A 321 29.52 1.97 22.42
N VAL A 322 29.67 0.67 22.61
CA VAL A 322 30.99 0.01 22.65
C VAL A 322 31.28 -0.60 21.28
N THR A 323 32.33 -0.12 20.62
CA THR A 323 32.74 -0.55 19.27
C THR A 323 34.08 -1.29 19.23
N ASP A 324 34.84 -1.31 20.33
CA ASP A 324 36.12 -2.00 20.43
C ASP A 324 35.93 -3.50 20.61
N TRP A 325 36.45 -4.30 19.66
CA TRP A 325 36.35 -5.76 19.67
C TRP A 325 37.11 -6.42 20.82
N ALA A 326 38.07 -5.73 21.44
CA ALA A 326 38.75 -6.21 22.63
C ALA A 326 37.86 -6.15 23.88
N ASP A 327 36.87 -5.26 23.91
CA ASP A 327 35.94 -5.10 25.03
C ASP A 327 34.88 -6.23 25.03
N PRO A 328 34.66 -6.93 26.16
CA PRO A 328 33.62 -7.96 26.25
C PRO A 328 32.19 -7.41 26.20
N GLN A 329 31.97 -6.10 26.23
CA GLN A 329 30.65 -5.46 26.12
C GLN A 329 30.36 -4.91 24.70
N ILE A 330 31.23 -5.18 23.72
CA ILE A 330 31.02 -4.71 22.34
C ILE A 330 29.62 -5.05 21.82
N GLY A 331 28.91 -4.04 21.33
CA GLY A 331 27.59 -4.20 20.73
C GLY A 331 26.50 -4.70 21.67
N LYS A 332 26.74 -4.80 22.99
CA LYS A 332 25.77 -5.32 23.95
C LYS A 332 24.56 -4.39 24.07
N GLY A 333 23.39 -4.93 23.74
CA GLY A 333 22.10 -4.25 23.83
C GLY A 333 21.06 -5.09 24.58
N GLN A 334 19.90 -4.48 24.82
CA GLN A 334 18.77 -5.14 25.47
C GLN A 334 17.58 -5.16 24.51
N GLY A 335 17.35 -6.30 23.87
CA GLY A 335 16.16 -6.52 23.06
C GLY A 335 14.95 -6.66 23.96
N THR A 336 13.84 -5.99 23.66
CA THR A 336 12.66 -5.93 24.53
C THR A 336 11.44 -6.48 23.83
N VAL A 337 10.51 -7.05 24.59
CA VAL A 337 9.19 -7.49 24.12
C VAL A 337 8.15 -6.74 24.93
N HIS A 338 7.20 -6.11 24.26
CA HIS A 338 6.10 -5.38 24.89
C HIS A 338 4.76 -5.87 24.38
N VAL A 339 3.71 -5.51 25.11
CA VAL A 339 2.32 -5.68 24.70
C VAL A 339 1.54 -4.38 24.90
N TYR A 340 0.80 -3.97 23.88
CA TYR A 340 -0.25 -2.98 23.97
C TYR A 340 -1.61 -3.67 24.04
N ASP A 341 -2.38 -3.34 25.07
CA ASP A 341 -3.74 -3.81 25.26
C ASP A 341 -4.72 -2.71 24.82
N PRO A 342 -5.51 -2.91 23.74
CA PRO A 342 -6.46 -1.91 23.26
C PRO A 342 -7.65 -1.68 24.19
N GLU A 343 -8.00 -2.63 25.07
CA GLU A 343 -9.09 -2.48 26.03
C GLU A 343 -8.69 -1.54 27.16
N THR A 344 -7.52 -1.78 27.76
CA THR A 344 -7.02 -0.96 28.88
C THR A 344 -6.23 0.27 28.41
N LYS A 345 -5.83 0.31 27.14
CA LYS A 345 -4.94 1.31 26.52
C LYS A 345 -3.58 1.41 27.21
N LYS A 346 -3.10 0.31 27.75
CA LYS A 346 -1.82 0.24 28.48
C LYS A 346 -0.77 -0.51 27.68
N VAL A 347 0.46 -0.05 27.83
CA VAL A 347 1.66 -0.77 27.40
C VAL A 347 2.25 -1.48 28.61
N SER A 348 2.78 -2.68 28.42
CA SER A 348 3.52 -3.42 29.44
C SER A 348 4.74 -4.11 28.83
N LEU A 349 5.86 -4.07 29.55
CA LEU A 349 7.04 -4.88 29.22
C LEU A 349 6.72 -6.35 29.53
N VAL A 350 6.80 -7.21 28.52
CA VAL A 350 6.61 -8.66 28.64
C VAL A 350 7.92 -9.31 29.08
N GLY A 351 9.05 -8.93 28.50
CA GLY A 351 10.38 -9.45 28.85
C GLY A 351 11.50 -8.79 28.06
N SER A 352 12.74 -9.25 28.27
CA SER A 352 13.89 -8.76 27.52
C SER A 352 14.96 -9.83 27.30
N LEU A 353 15.81 -9.67 26.29
CA LEU A 353 16.93 -10.55 25.98
C LEU A 353 18.21 -9.73 25.83
N THR A 354 19.33 -10.27 26.32
CA THR A 354 20.66 -9.65 26.06
C THR A 354 21.11 -10.02 24.65
N VAL A 355 21.23 -9.03 23.78
CA VAL A 355 21.47 -9.21 22.34
C VAL A 355 22.71 -8.45 21.87
N PHE A 356 23.29 -8.87 20.75
CA PHE A 356 24.28 -8.08 20.02
C PHE A 356 23.55 -7.14 19.06
N GLY A 357 23.28 -5.90 19.48
CA GLY A 357 22.50 -4.95 18.69
C GLY A 357 22.82 -3.46 18.92
N ASN A 358 23.63 -3.13 19.93
CA ASN A 358 23.97 -1.76 20.28
C ASN A 358 25.43 -1.40 19.92
N LYS A 359 25.79 -1.52 18.63
CA LYS A 359 27.10 -1.08 18.10
C LYS A 359 27.02 0.29 17.41
N GLY A 360 25.87 0.96 17.55
CA GLY A 360 25.59 2.31 17.04
C GLY A 360 25.40 2.36 15.52
N GLY A 361 25.19 3.58 15.02
CA GLY A 361 25.23 3.91 13.60
C GLY A 361 26.63 4.28 13.10
N GLY A 362 26.79 4.46 11.78
CA GLY A 362 28.03 4.91 11.17
C GLY A 362 28.41 4.15 9.91
N ASP A 363 29.71 4.12 9.61
CA ASP A 363 30.30 3.43 8.47
C ASP A 363 30.06 1.91 8.51
N GLU A 364 30.17 1.26 7.35
CA GLU A 364 29.84 -0.16 7.14
C GLU A 364 30.46 -1.13 8.17
N LEU A 365 31.70 -0.87 8.60
CA LEU A 365 32.43 -1.73 9.55
C LEU A 365 32.12 -1.37 11.02
N VAL A 366 31.38 -0.29 11.27
CA VAL A 366 31.05 0.21 12.61
C VAL A 366 29.61 -0.11 12.98
N LYS A 367 28.63 0.15 12.11
CA LYS A 367 27.21 -0.10 12.43
C LYS A 367 26.86 -1.59 12.53
N VAL A 368 25.72 -1.92 13.14
CA VAL A 368 25.18 -3.29 13.22
C VAL A 368 23.65 -3.29 13.17
N GLU A 369 23.07 -4.18 12.35
CA GLU A 369 21.61 -4.38 12.27
C GLU A 369 21.13 -5.58 13.10
N GLU A 370 22.02 -6.38 13.65
CA GLU A 370 21.69 -7.50 14.53
C GLU A 370 20.95 -7.04 15.80
N GLY A 371 20.31 -7.95 16.52
CA GLY A 371 19.57 -7.64 17.74
C GLY A 371 18.40 -8.60 17.92
N LEU A 372 17.29 -8.11 18.46
CA LEU A 372 15.99 -8.79 18.42
C LEU A 372 15.20 -8.32 17.18
N LEU A 373 15.00 -9.20 16.21
CA LEU A 373 14.62 -8.81 14.85
C LEU A 373 13.25 -9.32 14.40
N GLY A 374 12.84 -10.50 14.86
CA GLY A 374 11.56 -11.10 14.47
C GLY A 374 10.74 -11.54 15.67
N ILE A 375 9.42 -11.46 15.50
CA ILE A 375 8.42 -11.96 16.44
C ILE A 375 7.30 -12.64 15.65
N ALA A 376 6.87 -13.81 16.10
CA ALA A 376 5.62 -14.43 15.71
C ALA A 376 4.97 -15.06 16.94
N LEU A 377 3.66 -14.96 17.05
CA LEU A 377 2.89 -15.68 18.06
C LEU A 377 2.50 -17.04 17.47
N ASP A 378 2.53 -18.09 18.29
CA ASP A 378 1.97 -19.38 17.87
C ASP A 378 0.48 -19.22 17.48
N PRO A 379 -0.02 -19.97 16.48
CA PRO A 379 -1.45 -19.95 16.15
C PRO A 379 -2.38 -20.24 17.34
N ASP A 380 -1.91 -20.99 18.35
CA ASP A 380 -2.65 -21.26 19.60
C ASP A 380 -2.12 -20.44 20.78
N PHE A 381 -1.56 -19.24 20.54
CA PHE A 381 -0.94 -18.41 21.57
C PHE A 381 -1.84 -18.16 22.79
N ALA A 382 -3.16 -18.05 22.59
CA ALA A 382 -4.12 -17.87 23.68
C ALA A 382 -4.14 -19.05 24.67
N ASP A 383 -3.82 -20.26 24.20
CA ASP A 383 -3.84 -21.49 24.98
C ASP A 383 -2.46 -21.85 25.52
N ASN A 384 -1.40 -21.70 24.71
CA ASN A 384 -0.05 -22.15 25.06
C ASN A 384 0.93 -21.05 25.48
N GLY A 385 0.62 -19.78 25.21
CA GLY A 385 1.51 -18.64 25.47
C GLY A 385 2.81 -18.66 24.65
N TRP A 386 2.92 -19.44 23.57
CA TRP A 386 4.16 -19.62 22.84
C TRP A 386 4.47 -18.47 21.88
N MET A 387 5.66 -17.91 22.03
CA MET A 387 6.17 -16.82 21.21
C MET A 387 7.49 -17.23 20.57
N TYR A 388 7.63 -16.98 19.28
CA TYR A 388 8.84 -17.25 18.51
C TYR A 388 9.60 -15.95 18.26
N LEU A 389 10.88 -15.93 18.59
CA LEU A 389 11.75 -14.78 18.45
C LEU A 389 12.96 -15.10 17.56
N HIS A 390 13.25 -14.23 16.59
CA HIS A 390 14.48 -14.25 15.80
C HIS A 390 15.45 -13.20 16.31
N TYR A 391 16.62 -13.62 16.81
CA TYR A 391 17.56 -12.73 17.47
C TYR A 391 19.01 -13.21 17.46
N THR A 392 19.92 -12.32 17.81
CA THR A 392 21.37 -12.57 17.88
C THR A 392 21.86 -12.42 19.32
N PRO A 393 21.97 -13.52 20.10
CA PRO A 393 22.43 -13.46 21.49
C PRO A 393 23.87 -12.92 21.59
N HIS A 394 24.07 -11.94 22.46
CA HIS A 394 25.41 -11.38 22.70
C HIS A 394 26.41 -12.42 23.22
N SER A 395 25.93 -13.42 23.97
CA SER A 395 26.76 -14.48 24.55
C SER A 395 27.40 -15.42 23.54
N GLN A 396 26.96 -15.39 22.27
CA GLN A 396 27.48 -16.24 21.18
C GLN A 396 28.38 -15.48 20.21
N LEU A 397 28.94 -14.34 20.63
CA LEU A 397 29.85 -13.54 19.82
C LEU A 397 31.28 -14.15 19.84
N ASP A 398 31.81 -14.49 18.67
CA ASP A 398 33.23 -14.73 18.46
C ASP A 398 33.91 -13.41 18.10
N ARG A 399 34.53 -12.79 19.10
CA ARG A 399 35.20 -11.49 18.97
C ARG A 399 36.52 -11.53 18.20
N ASP A 400 37.16 -12.69 18.06
CA ASP A 400 38.40 -12.81 17.27
C ASP A 400 38.11 -12.91 15.78
N LYS A 401 37.08 -13.69 15.43
CA LYS A 401 36.66 -13.89 14.03
C LYS A 401 35.61 -12.89 13.56
N HIS A 402 35.06 -12.08 14.46
CA HIS A 402 33.94 -11.18 14.21
C HIS A 402 32.76 -11.96 13.62
N MET A 403 32.37 -13.05 14.29
CA MET A 403 31.24 -13.90 13.92
C MET A 403 30.22 -13.93 15.05
N ALA A 404 28.95 -14.13 14.72
CA ALA A 404 27.87 -14.33 15.69
C ALA A 404 26.98 -15.53 15.29
N GLU A 405 26.07 -15.92 16.18
CA GLU A 405 25.04 -16.93 15.94
C GLU A 405 23.68 -16.24 15.90
N ARG A 406 22.94 -16.34 14.80
CA ARG A 406 21.51 -16.00 14.78
C ARG A 406 20.70 -17.19 15.28
N ARG A 407 19.60 -16.92 15.98
CA ARG A 407 18.67 -17.93 16.49
C ARG A 407 17.24 -17.63 16.13
N VAL A 408 16.47 -18.68 15.90
CA VAL A 408 15.01 -18.67 16.09
C VAL A 408 14.71 -19.57 17.28
N SER A 409 14.19 -18.97 18.34
CA SER A 409 13.83 -19.68 19.57
C SER A 409 12.36 -19.48 19.92
N ARG A 410 11.76 -20.49 20.53
CA ARG A 410 10.44 -20.40 21.17
C ARG A 410 10.60 -20.11 22.66
N PHE A 411 9.75 -19.24 23.18
CA PHE A 411 9.60 -18.91 24.59
C PHE A 411 8.13 -19.03 24.99
N THR A 412 7.87 -19.07 26.29
CA THR A 412 6.52 -19.09 26.87
C THR A 412 6.26 -17.77 27.59
N VAL A 413 5.13 -17.15 27.29
CA VAL A 413 4.56 -16.05 28.07
C VAL A 413 3.64 -16.65 29.11
N ASP A 414 3.94 -16.44 30.38
CA ASP A 414 3.11 -16.91 31.48
C ASP A 414 1.77 -16.16 31.49
N ALA A 415 0.67 -16.89 31.45
CA ALA A 415 -0.67 -16.32 31.31
C ALA A 415 -1.14 -15.54 32.55
N GLU A 416 -0.64 -15.89 33.75
CA GLU A 416 -1.04 -15.23 35.00
C GLU A 416 -0.34 -13.88 35.18
N THR A 417 0.95 -13.82 34.87
CA THR A 417 1.79 -12.64 35.05
C THR A 417 1.93 -11.78 33.80
N GLY A 418 1.64 -12.35 32.62
CA GLY A 418 1.88 -11.72 31.33
C GLY A 418 3.36 -11.51 31.01
N LYS A 419 4.27 -12.28 31.65
CA LYS A 419 5.72 -12.13 31.51
C LYS A 419 6.33 -13.25 30.68
N LEU A 420 7.38 -12.92 29.92
CA LEU A 420 8.19 -13.90 29.20
C LEU A 420 9.02 -14.69 30.21
N ASP A 421 8.88 -16.02 30.22
CA ASP A 421 9.80 -16.89 30.93
C ASP A 421 11.04 -17.14 30.06
N GLU A 422 12.11 -16.39 30.31
CA GLU A 422 13.38 -16.54 29.60
C GLU A 422 13.99 -17.95 29.76
N SER A 423 13.69 -18.66 30.85
CA SER A 423 14.20 -20.01 31.11
C SER A 423 13.50 -21.09 30.27
N SER A 424 12.37 -20.74 29.65
CA SER A 424 11.59 -21.64 28.79
C SER A 424 12.15 -21.79 27.36
N GLU A 425 13.28 -21.14 27.05
CA GLU A 425 13.87 -21.10 25.71
C GLU A 425 14.00 -22.51 25.10
N LYS A 426 13.46 -22.65 23.88
CA LYS A 426 13.75 -23.75 22.97
C LYS A 426 14.36 -23.20 21.69
N VAL A 427 15.63 -23.52 21.41
CA VAL A 427 16.29 -23.11 20.17
C VAL A 427 15.88 -24.04 19.04
N LEU A 428 15.10 -23.55 18.08
CA LEU A 428 14.65 -24.33 16.92
C LEU A 428 15.72 -24.33 15.82
N LEU A 429 16.21 -23.14 15.47
CA LEU A 429 17.21 -22.95 14.42
C LEU A 429 18.33 -22.04 14.90
N LYS A 430 19.54 -22.33 14.43
CA LYS A 430 20.70 -21.47 14.64
C LYS A 430 21.71 -21.58 13.50
N TRP A 431 22.38 -20.49 13.16
CA TRP A 431 23.39 -20.47 12.10
C TRP A 431 24.39 -19.33 12.28
N PRO A 432 25.62 -19.48 11.76
CA PRO A 432 26.64 -18.46 11.86
C PRO A 432 26.39 -17.29 10.89
N VAL A 433 26.78 -16.10 11.33
CA VAL A 433 26.78 -14.86 10.54
C VAL A 433 28.07 -14.08 10.78
N GLN A 434 28.54 -13.36 9.76
CA GLN A 434 29.66 -12.43 9.93
C GLN A 434 29.13 -11.10 10.49
N VAL A 435 29.85 -10.53 11.45
CA VAL A 435 29.51 -9.25 12.08
C VAL A 435 30.68 -8.27 12.01
N HIS A 436 31.64 -8.54 11.12
CA HIS A 436 32.73 -7.61 10.79
C HIS A 436 32.19 -6.41 10.01
N SER A 437 31.38 -6.70 8.99
CA SER A 437 30.69 -5.71 8.17
C SER A 437 29.20 -5.82 8.43
N CYS A 438 28.53 -4.68 8.55
CA CYS A 438 27.10 -4.60 8.32
C CYS A 438 26.80 -4.95 6.84
N CYS A 439 25.61 -5.35 6.43
CA CYS A 439 24.27 -5.19 7.01
C CYS A 439 23.36 -6.36 6.63
N HIS A 440 22.05 -6.16 6.64
CA HIS A 440 21.01 -7.03 6.12
C HIS A 440 20.73 -8.22 7.02
N ALA A 441 20.05 -7.93 8.12
CA ALA A 441 19.69 -8.96 9.08
C ALA A 441 18.38 -9.69 8.76
N GLY A 442 17.50 -9.09 7.96
CA GLY A 442 16.14 -9.61 7.77
C GLY A 442 15.30 -9.45 9.03
N GLY A 443 14.51 -10.46 9.41
CA GLY A 443 13.72 -10.44 10.64
C GLY A 443 12.24 -10.80 10.47
N GLY A 444 11.72 -10.82 9.25
CA GLY A 444 10.31 -11.10 9.01
C GLY A 444 9.92 -12.51 9.44
N MET A 445 8.81 -12.66 10.16
CA MET A 445 8.27 -13.95 10.56
C MET A 445 6.75 -13.99 10.39
N ALA A 446 6.21 -15.14 9.98
CA ALA A 446 4.77 -15.36 9.85
C ALA A 446 4.43 -16.85 9.83
N PHE A 447 3.24 -17.20 10.33
CA PHE A 447 2.68 -18.55 10.22
C PHE A 447 1.71 -18.65 9.04
N ASP A 448 1.68 -19.80 8.38
CA ASP A 448 0.61 -20.18 7.45
C ASP A 448 -0.53 -20.92 8.18
N SER A 449 -1.61 -21.24 7.45
CA SER A 449 -2.77 -21.95 8.00
C SER A 449 -2.47 -23.40 8.43
N ARG A 450 -1.30 -23.94 8.06
CA ARG A 450 -0.83 -25.29 8.40
C ARG A 450 0.22 -25.28 9.51
N ARG A 451 0.37 -24.13 10.19
CA ARG A 451 1.33 -23.92 11.29
C ARG A 451 2.80 -24.03 10.86
N ASN A 452 3.10 -23.85 9.57
CA ASN A 452 4.48 -23.69 9.16
C ASN A 452 4.94 -22.27 9.46
N LEU A 453 6.10 -22.14 10.09
CA LEU A 453 6.75 -20.88 10.40
C LEU A 453 7.68 -20.49 9.25
N TYR A 454 7.40 -19.33 8.66
CA TYR A 454 8.24 -18.67 7.68
C TYR A 454 9.19 -17.70 8.36
N ILE A 455 10.48 -17.75 8.01
CA ILE A 455 11.55 -16.96 8.65
C ILE A 455 12.40 -16.29 7.57
N ALA A 456 12.36 -14.97 7.51
CA ALA A 456 13.13 -14.18 6.58
C ALA A 456 14.47 -13.76 7.21
N THR A 457 15.56 -14.00 6.47
CA THR A 457 16.93 -13.79 6.92
C THR A 457 17.74 -13.13 5.82
N GLY A 458 18.38 -12.00 6.15
CA GLY A 458 19.15 -11.23 5.18
C GLY A 458 20.49 -11.89 4.82
N ASP A 459 21.06 -11.45 3.70
CA ASP A 459 22.26 -12.04 3.09
C ASP A 459 23.55 -11.78 3.86
N ASN A 460 23.50 -10.86 4.82
CA ASN A 460 24.63 -10.50 5.67
C ASN A 460 25.88 -10.10 4.86
N ASN A 461 25.67 -9.38 3.74
CA ASN A 461 26.70 -9.07 2.76
C ASN A 461 26.65 -7.62 2.29
N SER A 462 27.81 -7.02 1.99
CA SER A 462 27.91 -5.63 1.52
C SER A 462 28.06 -5.53 0.00
N SER A 463 27.33 -4.59 -0.61
CA SER A 463 27.49 -4.18 -2.02
C SER A 463 28.49 -3.03 -2.19
N ARG A 464 28.98 -2.42 -1.09
CA ARG A 464 29.86 -1.24 -1.15
C ARG A 464 31.24 -1.52 -1.73
N PHE A 465 31.65 -2.79 -1.76
CA PHE A 465 32.92 -3.26 -2.34
C PHE A 465 32.75 -3.72 -3.80
N SER A 466 31.70 -3.22 -4.45
CA SER A 466 31.35 -3.49 -5.85
C SER A 466 30.61 -2.28 -6.46
N ASP A 467 30.96 -1.06 -6.02
CA ASP A 467 30.33 0.21 -6.41
C ASP A 467 28.80 0.24 -6.23
N GLY A 468 28.29 -0.53 -5.29
CA GLY A 468 26.85 -0.65 -5.04
C GLY A 468 26.11 -1.59 -5.99
N TYR A 469 26.77 -2.26 -6.95
CA TYR A 469 26.13 -3.28 -7.78
C TYR A 469 26.06 -4.63 -7.03
N SER A 470 25.98 -5.75 -7.76
CA SER A 470 26.00 -7.10 -7.20
C SER A 470 27.13 -7.26 -6.17
N GLY A 471 26.80 -7.81 -4.99
CA GLY A 471 27.80 -8.17 -3.99
C GLY A 471 28.48 -9.48 -4.37
N ASN A 472 29.23 -9.51 -5.47
CA ASN A 472 29.89 -10.71 -6.00
C ASN A 472 31.43 -10.62 -5.95
N ASN A 473 31.97 -9.87 -4.98
CA ASN A 473 33.41 -9.71 -4.78
C ASN A 473 33.92 -10.53 -3.56
N PRO A 474 34.64 -11.64 -3.76
CA PRO A 474 35.11 -12.50 -2.69
C PRO A 474 36.38 -12.04 -1.97
N GLU A 475 37.12 -11.04 -2.47
CA GLU A 475 38.40 -10.63 -1.85
C GLU A 475 38.25 -9.95 -0.49
N PRO A 476 37.32 -8.99 -0.30
CA PRO A 476 37.08 -8.38 1.02
C PRO A 476 36.64 -9.47 2.00
N SER A 477 37.55 -9.77 2.91
CA SER A 477 37.37 -10.82 3.89
C SER A 477 38.03 -10.44 5.20
N PHE A 478 37.45 -10.95 6.29
CA PHE A 478 38.03 -10.84 7.61
C PHE A 478 38.29 -12.25 8.13
N LYS A 479 39.55 -12.55 8.44
CA LYS A 479 39.98 -13.86 8.96
C LYS A 479 39.48 -15.05 8.11
N GLY A 480 39.43 -14.88 6.79
CA GLY A 480 39.01 -15.92 5.84
C GLY A 480 37.51 -16.00 5.55
N VAL A 481 36.69 -15.11 6.12
CA VAL A 481 35.25 -15.02 5.81
C VAL A 481 35.01 -13.78 4.97
N SER A 482 34.54 -13.97 3.73
CA SER A 482 34.15 -12.85 2.87
C SER A 482 32.84 -12.20 3.34
N PHE A 483 32.81 -10.87 3.33
CA PHE A 483 31.64 -10.05 3.65
C PHE A 483 31.13 -9.22 2.45
N ALA A 484 31.65 -9.48 1.25
CA ALA A 484 31.27 -8.82 0.00
C ALA A 484 30.91 -9.80 -1.14
N ASP A 485 30.71 -11.08 -0.81
CA ASP A 485 30.33 -12.15 -1.73
C ASP A 485 29.03 -12.84 -1.30
N ALA A 486 27.90 -12.30 -1.74
CA ALA A 486 26.56 -12.84 -1.53
C ALA A 486 26.33 -14.18 -2.26
N ARG A 487 27.25 -14.59 -3.13
CA ARG A 487 27.25 -15.95 -3.70
C ARG A 487 27.59 -16.99 -2.62
N ARG A 488 28.33 -16.62 -1.56
CA ARG A 488 28.56 -17.43 -0.35
C ARG A 488 27.29 -17.60 0.49
N THR A 489 26.38 -16.62 0.44
CA THR A 489 25.19 -16.55 1.28
C THR A 489 23.91 -16.74 0.46
N ALA A 490 23.32 -15.66 -0.07
CA ALA A 490 22.05 -15.68 -0.80
C ALA A 490 22.03 -16.69 -1.96
N GLY A 491 23.12 -16.76 -2.74
CA GLY A 491 23.28 -17.67 -3.87
C GLY A 491 23.69 -19.11 -3.50
N ASN A 492 24.04 -19.37 -2.24
CA ASN A 492 24.50 -20.68 -1.79
C ASN A 492 23.32 -21.51 -1.26
N THR A 493 23.15 -22.71 -1.81
CA THR A 493 22.09 -23.67 -1.44
C THR A 493 22.34 -24.34 -0.09
N ASN A 494 23.56 -24.28 0.43
CA ASN A 494 23.96 -24.82 1.72
C ASN A 494 24.04 -23.75 2.84
N ASN A 495 23.53 -22.55 2.60
CA ASN A 495 23.59 -21.43 3.55
C ASN A 495 22.19 -20.89 3.88
N LEU A 496 21.94 -20.57 5.15
CA LEU A 496 20.65 -20.02 5.59
C LEU A 496 20.54 -18.50 5.45
N ASN A 497 21.60 -17.77 5.11
CA ASN A 497 21.54 -16.32 4.92
C ASN A 497 21.05 -15.95 3.51
N GLY A 498 20.28 -14.85 3.42
CA GLY A 498 19.68 -14.38 2.16
C GLY A 498 18.57 -15.31 1.66
N LYS A 499 17.71 -15.76 2.58
CA LYS A 499 16.66 -16.77 2.37
C LYS A 499 15.34 -16.34 3.01
N ILE A 500 14.26 -16.99 2.57
CA ILE A 500 13.06 -17.17 3.39
C ILE A 500 12.94 -18.67 3.67
N LEU A 501 13.09 -19.03 4.94
CA LEU A 501 13.02 -20.41 5.41
C LEU A 501 11.57 -20.78 5.74
N ARG A 502 11.26 -22.08 5.69
CA ARG A 502 9.97 -22.62 6.11
C ARG A 502 10.17 -23.93 6.87
N ILE A 503 9.75 -23.94 8.12
CA ILE A 503 9.80 -25.11 9.02
C ILE A 503 8.43 -25.35 9.66
N HIS A 504 8.20 -26.53 10.20
CA HIS A 504 7.06 -26.79 11.08
C HIS A 504 7.57 -26.98 12.52
N PRO A 505 7.39 -25.99 13.42
CA PRO A 505 7.75 -26.13 14.82
C PRO A 505 7.06 -27.31 15.50
N GLU A 506 7.79 -28.05 16.34
CA GLU A 506 7.23 -29.13 17.17
C GLU A 506 7.21 -28.71 18.65
N ASP A 507 6.32 -29.33 19.43
CA ASP A 507 6.09 -29.00 20.85
C ASP A 507 7.32 -29.15 21.74
N ASP A 508 8.22 -30.08 21.40
CA ASP A 508 9.44 -30.35 22.16
C ASP A 508 10.56 -29.32 21.91
N GLY A 509 10.35 -28.41 20.95
CA GLY A 509 11.33 -27.41 20.54
C GLY A 509 12.17 -27.81 19.33
N THR A 510 11.90 -28.97 18.72
CA THR A 510 12.44 -29.35 17.42
C THR A 510 11.57 -28.78 16.28
N TYR A 511 11.88 -29.17 15.04
CA TYR A 511 11.06 -28.85 13.89
C TYR A 511 11.13 -29.96 12.84
N THR A 512 10.10 -30.03 12.00
CA THR A 512 10.08 -30.86 10.79
C THR A 512 10.16 -29.98 9.54
N LEU A 513 10.52 -30.59 8.40
CA LEU A 513 10.63 -29.91 7.11
C LEU A 513 9.34 -30.12 6.31
N PRO A 514 8.57 -29.06 6.02
CA PRO A 514 7.35 -29.17 5.23
C PRO A 514 7.63 -29.56 3.78
N GLU A 515 6.77 -30.40 3.19
CA GLU A 515 6.81 -30.72 1.76
C GLU A 515 6.64 -29.47 0.90
N GLY A 516 7.37 -29.40 -0.22
CA GLY A 516 7.33 -28.27 -1.14
C GLY A 516 8.30 -27.13 -0.79
N ASN A 517 9.24 -27.34 0.14
CA ASN A 517 10.44 -26.50 0.23
C ASN A 517 11.27 -26.62 -1.04
N LEU A 518 12.08 -25.61 -1.35
CA LEU A 518 12.89 -25.58 -2.57
C LEU A 518 13.86 -26.75 -2.62
N PHE A 519 14.38 -27.14 -1.45
CA PHE A 519 15.20 -28.32 -1.26
C PHE A 519 14.61 -29.20 -0.16
N THR A 520 14.89 -30.50 -0.29
CA THR A 520 14.60 -31.53 0.71
C THR A 520 15.74 -31.70 1.71
N GLY A 521 16.94 -31.20 1.40
CA GLY A 521 18.17 -31.43 2.16
C GLY A 521 18.78 -32.83 1.94
N LYS A 522 18.21 -33.59 1.00
CA LYS A 522 18.62 -34.98 0.66
C LYS A 522 18.97 -35.12 -0.82
N GLU A 523 19.11 -34.01 -1.53
CA GLU A 523 19.54 -33.98 -2.91
C GLU A 523 20.87 -34.75 -3.06
N THR A 524 20.97 -35.57 -4.11
CA THR A 524 22.19 -36.32 -4.45
C THR A 524 23.04 -35.60 -5.49
N ASP A 525 22.55 -34.47 -6.00
CA ASP A 525 23.22 -33.68 -7.02
C ASP A 525 24.60 -33.24 -6.55
N GLU A 526 25.55 -33.29 -7.49
CA GLU A 526 26.95 -32.92 -7.24
C GLU A 526 27.61 -33.62 -6.04
N GLY A 527 27.19 -34.84 -5.72
CA GLY A 527 27.75 -35.65 -4.62
C GLY A 527 26.96 -35.58 -3.31
N GLY A 528 25.89 -34.79 -3.26
CA GLY A 528 24.96 -34.69 -2.12
C GLY A 528 25.48 -33.92 -0.91
N GLY A 529 24.57 -33.60 0.03
CA GLY A 529 24.90 -32.85 1.25
C GLY A 529 25.20 -31.35 1.02
N LYS A 530 24.70 -30.81 -0.10
CA LYS A 530 24.98 -29.44 -0.59
C LYS A 530 23.78 -28.49 -0.49
N THR A 531 22.72 -28.90 0.19
CA THR A 531 21.44 -28.19 0.24
C THR A 531 20.89 -28.17 1.65
N ARG A 532 20.20 -27.08 2.00
CA ARG A 532 19.47 -26.94 3.26
C ARG A 532 17.97 -27.08 3.02
N GLY A 533 17.38 -28.10 3.64
CA GLY A 533 15.97 -28.42 3.48
C GLY A 533 15.01 -27.37 4.06
N GLU A 534 15.50 -26.46 4.89
CA GLU A 534 14.74 -25.35 5.45
C GLU A 534 14.40 -24.26 4.40
N ILE A 535 15.11 -24.23 3.27
CA ILE A 535 14.99 -23.16 2.28
C ILE A 535 13.68 -23.31 1.50
N TYR A 536 12.77 -22.34 1.63
CA TYR A 536 11.60 -22.20 0.77
C TYR A 536 11.86 -21.21 -0.37
N VAL A 537 12.52 -20.09 -0.07
CA VAL A 537 12.99 -19.11 -1.05
C VAL A 537 14.47 -18.87 -0.87
N MET A 538 15.21 -18.88 -1.99
CA MET A 538 16.59 -18.40 -2.03
C MET A 538 16.75 -17.15 -2.88
N GLY A 539 17.92 -16.52 -2.82
CA GLY A 539 18.26 -15.38 -3.66
C GLY A 539 17.52 -14.10 -3.30
N VAL A 540 17.39 -13.80 -2.00
CA VAL A 540 16.90 -12.52 -1.48
C VAL A 540 18.00 -11.79 -0.71
N ARG A 541 17.95 -10.45 -0.66
CA ARG A 541 19.00 -9.62 -0.04
C ARG A 541 18.68 -9.26 1.41
N ASN A 542 17.69 -8.40 1.67
CA ASN A 542 17.33 -7.99 3.03
C ASN A 542 15.80 -7.99 3.29
N PRO A 543 15.17 -9.15 3.45
CA PRO A 543 13.74 -9.25 3.73
C PRO A 543 13.42 -8.98 5.21
N ALA A 544 13.31 -7.70 5.58
CA ALA A 544 13.00 -7.32 6.96
C ALA A 544 11.56 -7.66 7.36
N ARG A 545 10.60 -7.61 6.43
CA ARG A 545 9.19 -7.93 6.67
C ARG A 545 8.65 -8.91 5.66
N ILE A 546 7.75 -9.77 6.14
CA ILE A 546 6.97 -10.71 5.35
C ILE A 546 5.55 -10.81 5.93
N SER A 547 4.63 -11.31 5.12
CA SER A 547 3.29 -11.67 5.55
C SER A 547 2.81 -12.92 4.82
N ILE A 548 2.02 -13.75 5.51
CA ILE A 548 1.25 -14.83 4.88
C ILE A 548 -0.21 -14.39 4.87
N ASP A 549 -0.84 -14.49 3.70
CA ASP A 549 -2.29 -14.41 3.63
C ASP A 549 -2.91 -15.75 4.02
N THR A 550 -3.35 -15.88 5.27
CA THR A 550 -3.88 -17.13 5.84
C THR A 550 -5.13 -17.68 5.14
N LYS A 551 -5.79 -16.89 4.28
CA LYS A 551 -6.88 -17.41 3.43
C LYS A 551 -6.38 -18.20 2.22
N THR A 552 -5.15 -17.95 1.77
CA THR A 552 -4.59 -18.56 0.55
C THR A 552 -3.24 -19.25 0.77
N ASP A 553 -2.63 -19.09 1.94
CA ASP A 553 -1.25 -19.49 2.29
C ASP A 553 -0.19 -18.93 1.33
N VAL A 554 -0.50 -17.82 0.65
CA VAL A 554 0.46 -17.14 -0.23
C VAL A 554 1.38 -16.26 0.62
N LEU A 555 2.68 -16.37 0.35
CA LEU A 555 3.72 -15.54 0.95
C LEU A 555 3.85 -14.22 0.20
N TYR A 556 3.78 -13.12 0.93
CA TYR A 556 4.15 -11.80 0.47
C TYR A 556 5.41 -11.36 1.19
N ALA A 557 6.36 -10.82 0.44
CA ALA A 557 7.66 -10.43 0.95
C ALA A 557 8.18 -9.22 0.21
N GLY A 558 9.01 -8.43 0.89
CA GLY A 558 9.75 -7.32 0.30
C GLY A 558 11.16 -7.28 0.85
N TRP A 559 12.13 -6.86 0.03
CA TRP A 559 13.53 -6.79 0.43
C TRP A 559 14.30 -5.66 -0.26
N VAL A 560 15.23 -5.10 0.51
CA VAL A 560 16.09 -3.98 0.09
C VAL A 560 17.16 -4.44 -0.90
N GLY A 561 17.27 -3.75 -2.03
CA GLY A 561 18.26 -3.99 -3.08
C GLY A 561 19.67 -3.46 -2.75
N PRO A 562 20.64 -3.57 -3.68
CA PRO A 562 22.01 -3.09 -3.46
C PRO A 562 22.09 -1.55 -3.50
N ASP A 563 23.25 -0.91 -3.69
CA ASP A 563 23.41 0.54 -3.45
C ASP A 563 23.64 1.38 -4.72
N ALA A 564 23.67 0.77 -5.91
CA ALA A 564 23.95 1.45 -7.16
C ALA A 564 22.82 2.45 -7.51
N GLY A 565 23.15 3.73 -7.57
CA GLY A 565 22.16 4.79 -7.82
C GLY A 565 21.61 4.84 -9.25
N ALA A 566 22.25 4.17 -10.22
CA ALA A 566 21.88 4.18 -11.64
C ALA A 566 22.24 2.84 -12.31
N PRO A 567 21.59 2.49 -13.43
CA PRO A 567 21.98 1.31 -14.20
C PRO A 567 23.34 1.53 -14.87
N SER A 568 24.03 0.43 -15.19
CA SER A 568 25.33 0.43 -15.85
C SER A 568 25.34 -0.53 -17.02
N THR A 569 25.78 -0.03 -18.18
CA THR A 569 26.06 -0.85 -19.37
C THR A 569 27.22 -1.83 -19.15
N THR A 570 27.99 -1.67 -18.07
CA THR A 570 29.09 -2.56 -17.69
C THR A 570 28.65 -3.57 -16.64
N TRP A 571 27.95 -3.14 -15.59
CA TRP A 571 27.73 -3.95 -14.39
C TRP A 571 26.30 -4.48 -14.24
N GLY A 572 25.30 -3.85 -14.86
CA GLY A 572 23.91 -4.30 -14.83
C GLY A 572 22.95 -3.30 -14.18
N PRO A 573 21.84 -3.77 -13.57
CA PRO A 573 20.79 -2.89 -13.07
C PRO A 573 21.24 -2.02 -11.89
N ALA A 574 20.50 -0.93 -11.68
CA ALA A 574 20.60 -0.11 -10.47
C ALA A 574 20.15 -0.90 -9.22
N LYS A 575 20.16 -0.25 -8.05
CA LYS A 575 19.42 -0.71 -6.87
C LYS A 575 17.96 -0.97 -7.21
N TYR A 576 17.51 -2.20 -6.97
CA TYR A 576 16.10 -2.59 -7.01
C TYR A 576 15.61 -3.05 -5.65
N ASP A 577 14.80 -2.21 -5.05
CA ASP A 577 13.97 -2.60 -3.93
C ASP A 577 12.76 -3.37 -4.45
N THR A 578 12.44 -4.50 -3.83
CA THR A 578 11.61 -5.53 -4.45
C THR A 578 10.48 -5.93 -3.54
N PHE A 579 9.31 -6.20 -4.11
CA PHE A 579 8.24 -6.97 -3.49
C PHE A 579 7.80 -8.13 -4.39
N ALA A 580 7.52 -9.27 -3.77
CA ALA A 580 7.06 -10.47 -4.46
C ALA A 580 5.86 -11.12 -3.75
N ARG A 581 4.90 -11.57 -4.57
CA ARG A 581 3.84 -12.49 -4.21
C ARG A 581 4.30 -13.89 -4.61
N ILE A 582 4.66 -14.70 -3.63
CA ILE A 582 5.34 -15.99 -3.78
C ILE A 582 4.34 -17.11 -3.50
N THR A 583 3.88 -17.77 -4.56
CA THR A 583 2.89 -18.87 -4.50
C THR A 583 3.53 -20.26 -4.40
N HIS A 584 4.82 -20.37 -4.69
CA HIS A 584 5.61 -21.61 -4.62
C HIS A 584 7.08 -21.31 -4.31
N ALA A 585 7.81 -22.33 -3.86
CA ALA A 585 9.25 -22.24 -3.58
C ALA A 585 10.05 -21.87 -4.85
N GLY A 586 11.14 -21.12 -4.70
CA GLY A 586 11.94 -20.68 -5.84
C GLY A 586 13.17 -19.83 -5.51
N ASN A 587 13.93 -19.46 -6.54
CA ASN A 587 15.08 -18.57 -6.44
C ASN A 587 14.72 -17.17 -6.98
N GLN A 588 14.79 -16.13 -6.14
CA GLN A 588 14.48 -14.74 -6.52
C GLN A 588 15.67 -13.99 -7.14
N GLY A 589 16.78 -14.69 -7.38
CA GLY A 589 17.83 -14.29 -8.30
C GLY A 589 19.04 -13.59 -7.68
N TRP A 590 18.93 -12.96 -6.51
CA TRP A 590 20.09 -12.27 -5.90
C TRP A 590 21.20 -13.27 -5.54
N PRO A 591 22.49 -12.99 -5.81
CA PRO A 591 23.06 -11.75 -6.36
C PRO A 591 23.26 -11.72 -7.88
N TYR A 592 22.69 -12.68 -8.61
CA TYR A 592 22.92 -12.86 -10.05
C TYR A 592 21.99 -12.01 -10.93
N CYS A 593 20.70 -12.00 -10.61
CA CYS A 593 19.66 -11.34 -11.38
C CYS A 593 18.66 -10.63 -10.45
N MET A 594 18.04 -9.55 -10.93
CA MET A 594 17.01 -8.81 -10.19
C MET A 594 15.84 -8.39 -11.09
N GLY A 595 14.76 -7.89 -10.46
CA GLY A 595 13.57 -7.40 -11.18
C GLY A 595 12.92 -8.49 -12.02
N ASN A 596 12.75 -8.24 -13.30
CA ASN A 596 12.21 -9.18 -14.30
C ASN A 596 13.34 -9.96 -15.03
N LYS A 597 14.23 -10.64 -14.28
CA LYS A 597 15.41 -11.34 -14.83
C LYS A 597 16.38 -10.39 -15.56
N GLN A 598 16.80 -9.32 -14.89
CA GLN A 598 17.86 -8.43 -15.34
C GLN A 598 19.19 -8.89 -14.73
N PRO A 599 20.14 -9.42 -15.54
CA PRO A 599 21.38 -9.99 -15.02
C PRO A 599 22.41 -8.91 -14.65
N TYR A 600 23.16 -9.17 -13.58
CA TYR A 600 24.44 -8.52 -13.33
C TYR A 600 25.56 -9.20 -14.14
N ARG A 601 26.71 -8.52 -14.21
CA ARG A 601 27.93 -9.06 -14.79
C ARG A 601 28.82 -9.67 -13.70
N ASP A 602 29.43 -10.82 -13.98
CA ASP A 602 30.32 -11.46 -13.02
C ASP A 602 31.66 -10.73 -12.91
N ARG A 603 32.28 -10.78 -11.73
CA ARG A 603 33.55 -10.12 -11.45
C ARG A 603 34.71 -11.10 -11.60
N ASN A 604 35.74 -10.69 -12.32
CA ASN A 604 36.95 -11.49 -12.48
C ASN A 604 37.78 -11.50 -11.19
N LEU A 605 38.61 -12.52 -11.00
CA LEU A 605 39.59 -12.59 -9.92
C LEU A 605 40.97 -12.89 -10.47
N PRO A 606 42.03 -12.28 -9.91
CA PRO A 606 42.05 -11.40 -8.73
C PRO A 606 41.70 -9.93 -9.03
N ASP A 607 41.28 -9.59 -10.25
CA ASP A 607 40.94 -8.21 -10.62
C ASP A 607 39.42 -8.03 -10.77
N PRO A 608 38.70 -7.62 -9.71
CA PRO A 608 37.25 -7.47 -9.74
C PRO A 608 36.76 -6.34 -10.64
N GLU A 609 37.65 -5.46 -11.13
CA GLU A 609 37.30 -4.39 -12.06
C GLU A 609 37.21 -4.86 -13.51
N THR A 610 37.81 -6.01 -13.83
CA THR A 610 37.67 -6.64 -15.15
C THR A 610 36.37 -7.46 -15.19
N PRO A 611 35.38 -7.09 -16.02
CA PRO A 611 34.12 -7.82 -16.04
C PRO A 611 34.20 -9.12 -16.85
N LEU A 612 33.58 -10.19 -16.36
CA LEU A 612 33.41 -11.47 -17.06
C LEU A 612 32.14 -11.45 -17.94
N GLY A 613 31.47 -12.59 -18.13
CA GLY A 613 30.19 -12.68 -18.81
C GLY A 613 29.03 -12.15 -17.97
N TRP A 614 27.89 -11.89 -18.64
CA TRP A 614 26.60 -11.70 -17.95
C TRP A 614 26.15 -13.04 -17.36
N TYR A 615 25.51 -13.01 -16.19
CA TYR A 615 24.87 -14.22 -15.67
C TYR A 615 23.71 -14.65 -16.57
N ASP A 616 23.58 -15.95 -16.81
CA ASP A 616 22.40 -16.55 -17.45
C ASP A 616 21.34 -16.82 -16.38
N CYS A 617 20.30 -15.97 -16.31
CA CYS A 617 19.25 -16.07 -15.29
C CYS A 617 18.44 -17.38 -15.37
N ASP A 618 18.47 -18.10 -16.49
CA ASP A 618 17.78 -19.38 -16.68
C ASP A 618 18.69 -20.59 -16.41
N HIS A 619 20.01 -20.40 -16.37
CA HIS A 619 21.00 -21.45 -16.09
C HIS A 619 22.08 -20.95 -15.12
N LEU A 620 21.66 -20.54 -13.92
CA LEU A 620 22.54 -19.94 -12.93
C LEU A 620 23.60 -20.91 -12.41
N LYS A 621 24.82 -20.38 -12.27
CA LYS A 621 25.96 -21.08 -11.68
C LYS A 621 26.59 -20.30 -10.55
N ASN A 622 26.77 -20.96 -9.41
CA ASN A 622 27.51 -20.44 -8.28
C ASN A 622 28.95 -20.93 -8.30
N GLU A 623 29.80 -20.21 -9.04
CA GLU A 623 31.23 -20.49 -9.19
C GLU A 623 32.09 -19.69 -8.19
N SER A 624 31.47 -19.18 -7.12
CA SER A 624 32.22 -18.49 -6.07
C SER A 624 33.26 -19.45 -5.43
N PRO A 625 34.48 -18.96 -5.13
CA PRO A 625 35.44 -19.74 -4.35
C PRO A 625 34.97 -20.04 -2.92
N ASN A 626 33.93 -19.35 -2.45
CA ASN A 626 33.32 -19.54 -1.14
C ASN A 626 32.03 -20.38 -1.18
N ASN A 627 31.71 -21.01 -2.31
CA ASN A 627 30.53 -21.87 -2.43
C ASN A 627 30.83 -23.29 -1.93
N ASP A 628 30.06 -23.74 -0.96
CA ASP A 628 30.04 -25.13 -0.47
C ASP A 628 28.69 -25.83 -0.75
N GLY A 629 27.83 -25.19 -1.53
CA GLY A 629 26.57 -25.75 -2.03
C GLY A 629 26.68 -26.33 -3.44
N LEU A 630 25.54 -26.32 -4.14
CA LEU A 630 25.45 -26.67 -5.54
C LEU A 630 26.11 -25.58 -6.39
N VAL A 631 26.82 -25.99 -7.44
CA VAL A 631 27.29 -25.08 -8.49
C VAL A 631 26.12 -24.75 -9.40
N ASN A 632 25.37 -25.74 -9.88
CA ASN A 632 24.19 -25.50 -10.69
C ASN A 632 22.99 -25.26 -9.77
N ILE A 633 22.48 -24.03 -9.75
CA ILE A 633 21.40 -23.63 -8.85
C ILE A 633 20.10 -23.38 -9.63
N PRO A 634 18.92 -23.41 -8.97
CA PRO A 634 17.66 -23.13 -9.64
C PRO A 634 17.65 -21.78 -10.37
N PRO A 635 16.93 -21.67 -11.50
CA PRO A 635 16.85 -20.42 -12.27
C PRO A 635 16.22 -19.28 -11.46
N ALA A 636 16.59 -18.04 -11.79
CA ALA A 636 15.96 -16.87 -11.19
C ALA A 636 14.49 -16.75 -11.64
N GLN A 637 13.62 -16.36 -10.73
CA GLN A 637 12.24 -16.01 -11.00
C GLN A 637 12.08 -14.48 -11.17
N PRO A 638 11.12 -14.03 -12.00
CA PRO A 638 10.80 -12.61 -12.10
C PRO A 638 9.98 -12.16 -10.87
N ASN A 639 10.24 -10.93 -10.42
CA ASN A 639 9.57 -10.32 -9.27
C ASN A 639 8.35 -9.49 -9.70
N ASN A 640 7.33 -9.41 -8.84
CA ASN A 640 6.08 -8.69 -9.15
C ASN A 640 6.23 -7.16 -9.15
N ILE A 641 7.02 -6.63 -8.22
CA ILE A 641 7.24 -5.19 -8.05
C ILE A 641 8.73 -4.99 -7.78
N TRP A 642 9.40 -4.13 -8.53
CA TRP A 642 10.74 -3.65 -8.22
C TRP A 642 10.81 -2.15 -8.49
N TYR A 643 11.64 -1.40 -7.79
CA TYR A 643 11.83 0.02 -8.07
C TYR A 643 13.22 0.51 -7.69
N SER A 644 13.64 1.54 -8.40
CA SER A 644 14.92 2.21 -8.23
C SER A 644 14.70 3.71 -7.98
N PRO A 645 15.76 4.49 -7.71
CA PRO A 645 15.64 5.95 -7.65
C PRO A 645 14.96 6.58 -8.86
N GLN A 646 15.09 5.97 -10.04
CA GLN A 646 14.48 6.43 -11.29
C GLN A 646 12.95 6.23 -11.31
N GLY A 647 12.45 5.21 -10.63
CA GLY A 647 11.02 4.89 -10.52
C GLY A 647 10.73 3.39 -10.54
N GLY A 648 9.44 3.06 -10.62
CA GLY A 648 8.95 1.70 -10.48
C GLY A 648 8.99 0.89 -11.77
N ALA A 649 9.37 -0.37 -11.58
CA ALA A 649 9.57 -1.43 -12.56
C ALA A 649 10.29 -0.95 -13.82
N PRO A 650 11.53 -0.45 -13.68
CA PRO A 650 12.36 -0.09 -14.84
C PRO A 650 12.61 -1.31 -15.72
N ASP A 651 12.39 -1.15 -17.02
CA ASP A 651 12.56 -2.15 -18.06
C ASP A 651 13.28 -1.51 -19.26
N TYR A 652 14.04 -2.32 -20.01
CA TYR A 652 14.89 -1.84 -21.10
C TYR A 652 14.75 -2.76 -22.33
N PRO A 653 15.04 -2.25 -23.54
CA PRO A 653 15.23 -3.11 -24.71
C PRO A 653 16.32 -4.17 -24.43
N ARG A 654 16.10 -5.40 -24.90
CA ARG A 654 17.03 -6.52 -24.76
C ARG A 654 17.68 -6.85 -26.09
N ASP A 655 18.94 -7.30 -26.03
CA ASP A 655 19.65 -7.83 -27.19
C ASP A 655 19.23 -9.29 -27.51
N GLU A 656 19.89 -9.91 -28.50
CA GLU A 656 19.62 -11.29 -28.91
C GLU A 656 19.88 -12.35 -27.82
N ASN A 657 20.70 -12.01 -26.82
CA ASN A 657 21.02 -12.86 -25.68
C ASN A 657 20.13 -12.55 -24.45
N GLY A 658 19.13 -11.68 -24.61
CA GLY A 658 18.22 -11.30 -23.53
C GLY A 658 18.81 -10.30 -22.53
N VAL A 659 19.98 -9.71 -22.81
CA VAL A 659 20.63 -8.75 -21.93
C VAL A 659 19.99 -7.36 -22.12
N PRO A 660 19.48 -6.71 -21.05
CA PRO A 660 18.95 -5.36 -21.14
C PRO A 660 20.04 -4.34 -21.51
N SER A 661 19.68 -3.29 -22.26
CA SER A 661 20.65 -2.27 -22.68
C SER A 661 21.23 -1.46 -21.51
N TYR A 662 20.49 -1.36 -20.39
CA TYR A 662 20.81 -0.57 -19.20
C TYR A 662 21.08 0.92 -19.45
N LYS A 663 20.70 1.44 -20.63
CA LYS A 663 20.80 2.86 -20.93
C LYS A 663 19.58 3.60 -20.39
N THR A 664 19.83 4.64 -19.60
CA THR A 664 18.76 5.40 -18.93
C THR A 664 17.80 6.07 -19.92
N ASP A 665 18.27 6.50 -21.09
CA ASP A 665 17.46 7.12 -22.15
C ASP A 665 16.57 6.12 -22.90
N GLU A 666 16.84 4.82 -22.79
CA GLU A 666 16.01 3.75 -23.36
C GLU A 666 15.03 3.14 -22.33
N GLN A 667 15.07 3.61 -21.07
CA GLN A 667 14.30 3.06 -19.95
C GLN A 667 12.79 3.30 -20.07
N LYS A 668 12.01 2.28 -19.72
CA LYS A 668 10.55 2.38 -19.51
C LYS A 668 10.22 2.07 -18.05
N LEU A 669 9.38 2.91 -17.41
CA LEU A 669 8.90 2.68 -16.05
C LEU A 669 7.53 2.00 -16.09
N LEU A 670 7.47 0.73 -15.66
CA LEU A 670 6.26 -0.06 -15.71
C LEU A 670 5.37 0.08 -14.45
N LEU A 671 5.81 0.78 -13.40
CA LEU A 671 5.00 1.10 -12.22
C LEU A 671 5.25 2.55 -11.77
N PRO A 672 4.77 3.56 -12.52
CA PRO A 672 5.13 4.97 -12.29
C PRO A 672 4.62 5.55 -10.95
N TRP A 673 3.68 4.87 -10.29
CA TRP A 673 3.20 5.21 -8.94
C TRP A 673 4.21 4.91 -7.84
N LEU A 674 5.18 4.03 -8.11
CA LEU A 674 6.22 3.66 -7.18
C LEU A 674 7.49 4.48 -7.44
N LYS A 675 7.57 5.67 -6.83
CA LYS A 675 8.70 6.58 -6.95
C LYS A 675 9.01 7.24 -5.61
N GLY A 676 10.29 7.51 -5.37
CA GLY A 676 10.78 8.15 -4.14
C GLY A 676 11.06 7.13 -3.03
N GLY A 677 11.22 7.64 -1.81
CA GLY A 677 11.67 6.86 -0.66
C GLY A 677 13.19 6.64 -0.63
N GLY A 678 13.71 6.22 0.53
CA GLY A 678 15.12 5.84 0.68
C GLY A 678 15.48 4.50 0.04
N GLN A 679 14.52 3.86 -0.65
CA GLN A 679 14.60 2.48 -1.15
C GLN A 679 14.95 1.54 -0.01
N ALA A 680 14.01 1.41 0.91
CA ALA A 680 14.08 0.47 2.03
C ALA A 680 12.71 -0.18 2.24
N THR A 681 12.36 -1.11 1.37
CA THR A 681 11.06 -1.79 1.32
C THR A 681 10.64 -2.44 2.63
N MET A 682 9.37 -2.25 2.95
CA MET A 682 8.68 -2.83 4.10
C MET A 682 7.39 -3.46 3.59
N ASP A 683 7.41 -4.79 3.46
CA ASP A 683 6.24 -5.58 3.09
C ASP A 683 5.09 -5.34 4.08
N GLY A 684 3.88 -5.37 3.56
CA GLY A 684 2.67 -5.26 4.35
C GLY A 684 1.66 -6.35 4.10
N PRO A 685 0.63 -6.41 4.95
CA PRO A 685 -0.36 -7.47 4.90
C PRO A 685 -1.25 -7.35 3.66
N VAL A 686 -1.88 -8.46 3.29
CA VAL A 686 -3.10 -8.45 2.49
C VAL A 686 -4.27 -8.19 3.44
N TYR A 687 -5.07 -7.16 3.18
CA TYR A 687 -6.27 -6.93 4.00
C TYR A 687 -7.33 -7.98 3.67
N ARG A 688 -7.87 -8.65 4.70
CA ARG A 688 -8.98 -9.59 4.55
C ARG A 688 -10.20 -9.09 5.32
N PHE A 689 -11.21 -8.62 4.58
CA PHE A 689 -12.45 -8.16 5.20
C PHE A 689 -13.22 -9.35 5.77
N ASP A 690 -13.67 -9.22 7.02
CA ASP A 690 -14.65 -10.10 7.62
C ASP A 690 -15.94 -9.33 7.99
N LYS A 691 -17.05 -9.83 7.45
CA LYS A 691 -18.39 -9.31 7.75
C LYS A 691 -18.86 -9.68 9.16
N SER A 692 -18.34 -10.76 9.73
CA SER A 692 -18.74 -11.30 11.05
C SER A 692 -18.21 -10.42 12.19
N VAL A 693 -17.03 -9.82 12.00
CA VAL A 693 -16.39 -8.90 12.96
C VAL A 693 -17.24 -7.65 13.14
N ALA A 694 -17.70 -7.41 14.37
CA ALA A 694 -18.58 -6.29 14.73
C ALA A 694 -17.82 -5.01 15.13
N SER A 695 -16.62 -4.78 14.60
CA SER A 695 -15.84 -3.55 14.85
C SER A 695 -16.31 -2.39 13.97
N LYS A 696 -16.37 -1.20 14.56
CA LYS A 696 -16.58 0.07 13.83
C LYS A 696 -15.27 0.64 13.28
N ALA A 697 -14.13 0.23 13.83
CA ALA A 697 -12.80 0.66 13.40
C ALA A 697 -12.31 -0.10 12.16
N LYS A 698 -12.97 -1.21 11.82
CA LYS A 698 -12.58 -2.06 10.69
C LYS A 698 -12.63 -1.33 9.37
N TRP A 699 -11.62 -1.60 8.54
CA TRP A 699 -11.57 -1.03 7.21
C TRP A 699 -12.69 -1.60 6.32
N PRO A 700 -13.15 -0.84 5.30
CA PRO A 700 -14.25 -1.32 4.48
C PRO A 700 -13.87 -2.47 3.53
N ALA A 701 -14.90 -3.19 3.08
CA ALA A 701 -14.75 -4.33 2.17
C ALA A 701 -14.06 -4.00 0.85
N TYR A 702 -14.03 -2.73 0.44
CA TYR A 702 -13.24 -2.25 -0.71
C TYR A 702 -11.77 -2.72 -0.64
N TRP A 703 -11.16 -2.72 0.54
CA TRP A 703 -9.74 -3.08 0.69
C TRP A 703 -9.47 -4.60 0.65
N ASP A 704 -10.51 -5.43 0.69
CA ASP A 704 -10.36 -6.89 0.78
C ASP A 704 -9.58 -7.45 -0.42
N GLY A 705 -8.52 -8.19 -0.15
CA GLY A 705 -7.60 -8.75 -1.13
C GLY A 705 -6.54 -7.78 -1.66
N LYS A 706 -6.52 -6.52 -1.22
CA LYS A 706 -5.45 -5.58 -1.58
C LYS A 706 -4.22 -5.82 -0.72
N TRP A 707 -3.05 -5.86 -1.36
CA TRP A 707 -1.75 -6.03 -0.72
C TRP A 707 -1.12 -4.68 -0.42
N PHE A 708 -0.62 -4.50 0.80
CA PHE A 708 -0.04 -3.24 1.25
C PHE A 708 1.47 -3.28 1.02
N VAL A 709 2.00 -2.26 0.33
CA VAL A 709 3.43 -2.12 0.05
C VAL A 709 3.90 -0.73 0.47
N GLY A 710 5.06 -0.65 1.13
CA GLY A 710 5.58 0.59 1.68
C GLY A 710 7.11 0.66 1.72
N ASP A 711 7.65 1.85 1.86
CA ASP A 711 9.09 2.09 2.06
C ASP A 711 9.33 2.64 3.47
N PHE A 712 10.44 2.28 4.09
CA PHE A 712 10.85 2.67 5.43
C PHE A 712 11.25 4.13 5.54
N TYR A 713 11.86 4.76 4.52
CA TYR A 713 12.57 6.02 4.71
C TYR A 713 12.04 7.21 3.88
N ASP A 714 11.94 8.39 4.53
CA ASP A 714 11.58 9.74 4.01
C ASP A 714 10.13 10.26 4.22
N ALA A 715 9.92 11.57 4.14
CA ALA A 715 8.62 12.25 4.23
C ALA A 715 7.72 12.00 3.00
N GLU A 716 8.29 11.56 1.87
CA GLU A 716 7.59 11.29 0.61
C GLU A 716 7.57 9.79 0.25
N GLN A 717 7.45 8.92 1.24
CA GLN A 717 7.46 7.46 1.06
C GLN A 717 6.32 6.95 0.17
N PRO A 718 6.58 6.09 -0.81
CA PRO A 718 5.51 5.31 -1.42
C PRO A 718 4.85 4.43 -0.35
N ARG A 719 3.52 4.53 -0.25
CA ARG A 719 2.66 3.64 0.53
C ARG A 719 1.42 3.39 -0.30
N HIS A 720 1.21 2.15 -0.70
CA HIS A 720 0.14 1.80 -1.62
C HIS A 720 -0.55 0.53 -1.20
N ALA A 721 -1.85 0.45 -1.48
CA ALA A 721 -2.56 -0.81 -1.55
C ALA A 721 -2.69 -1.20 -3.02
N VAL A 722 -2.17 -2.35 -3.40
CA VAL A 722 -2.12 -2.82 -4.78
C VAL A 722 -3.08 -3.98 -5.03
N VAL A 723 -3.58 -4.06 -6.25
CA VAL A 723 -4.36 -5.20 -6.74
C VAL A 723 -3.48 -5.99 -7.69
N MET A 724 -3.22 -7.24 -7.33
CA MET A 724 -2.56 -8.19 -8.23
C MET A 724 -3.57 -8.71 -9.26
N PRO A 725 -3.14 -9.01 -10.50
CA PRO A 725 -3.99 -9.71 -11.45
C PRO A 725 -4.39 -11.09 -10.91
N ASP A 726 -5.51 -11.59 -11.42
CA ASP A 726 -5.98 -12.95 -11.12
C ASP A 726 -4.94 -13.98 -11.66
N GLY A 727 -4.72 -15.09 -10.94
CA GLY A 727 -3.73 -16.11 -11.28
C GLY A 727 -2.51 -16.13 -10.33
N ASP A 728 -1.48 -16.91 -10.67
CA ASP A 728 -0.25 -17.11 -9.89
C ASP A 728 1.03 -16.93 -10.71
N GLU A 729 0.92 -16.33 -11.89
CA GLU A 729 2.02 -16.05 -12.81
C GLU A 729 3.16 -15.28 -12.11
N PRO A 730 4.39 -15.84 -12.07
CA PRO A 730 5.56 -15.14 -11.56
C PRO A 730 5.79 -13.82 -12.30
N GLY A 731 6.14 -12.77 -11.57
CA GLY A 731 6.46 -11.47 -12.17
C GLY A 731 5.27 -10.68 -12.72
N ALA A 732 4.04 -11.15 -12.55
CA ALA A 732 2.86 -10.37 -12.94
C ALA A 732 2.81 -9.03 -12.18
N LEU A 733 2.68 -7.93 -12.92
CA LEU A 733 2.64 -6.58 -12.36
C LEU A 733 1.25 -6.26 -11.76
N PRO A 734 1.17 -5.43 -10.71
CA PRO A 734 -0.10 -4.92 -10.22
C PRO A 734 -0.91 -4.21 -11.30
N VAL A 735 -2.21 -4.50 -11.34
CA VAL A 735 -3.15 -3.87 -12.29
C VAL A 735 -3.69 -2.53 -11.77
N HIS A 736 -3.66 -2.33 -10.46
CA HIS A 736 -4.13 -1.12 -9.79
C HIS A 736 -3.31 -0.80 -8.55
N ALA A 737 -3.17 0.49 -8.22
CA ALA A 737 -2.60 0.97 -6.97
C ALA A 737 -3.45 2.13 -6.40
N GLU A 738 -3.67 2.11 -5.09
CA GLU A 738 -4.31 3.18 -4.33
C GLU A 738 -3.30 3.79 -3.35
N SER A 739 -3.23 5.12 -3.28
CA SER A 739 -2.29 5.78 -2.37
C SER A 739 -2.80 5.70 -0.93
N LEU A 740 -1.94 5.25 -0.02
CA LEU A 740 -2.22 5.21 1.41
C LEU A 740 -1.64 6.40 2.17
N ARG A 741 -0.87 7.29 1.52
CA ARG A 741 -0.10 8.36 2.19
C ARG A 741 -0.93 9.28 3.08
N LYS A 742 -2.20 9.50 2.72
CA LYS A 742 -3.14 10.35 3.48
C LYS A 742 -3.95 9.57 4.53
N ILE A 743 -4.06 8.26 4.40
CA ILE A 743 -4.73 7.36 5.37
C ILE A 743 -3.75 6.97 6.48
N ILE A 744 -2.52 6.65 6.10
CA ILE A 744 -1.38 6.31 6.95
C ILE A 744 -0.40 7.49 6.81
N PRO A 745 -0.57 8.56 7.60
CA PRO A 745 0.07 9.85 7.36
C PRO A 745 1.59 9.73 7.37
N VAL A 746 2.23 10.31 6.35
CA VAL A 746 3.69 10.40 6.19
C VAL A 746 4.23 11.68 6.83
N GLY A 747 5.55 11.72 7.06
CA GLY A 747 6.28 12.94 7.44
C GLY A 747 6.38 13.19 8.94
N GLU A 748 6.89 14.37 9.31
CA GLU A 748 7.32 14.67 10.69
C GLU A 748 6.20 14.57 11.73
N GLY A 749 4.99 14.99 11.38
CA GLY A 749 3.80 14.89 12.24
C GLY A 749 3.07 13.55 12.17
N GLY A 750 3.55 12.62 11.34
CA GLY A 750 2.97 11.29 11.15
C GLY A 750 4.00 10.18 11.34
N ILE A 751 3.77 9.06 10.66
CA ILE A 751 4.69 7.92 10.61
C ILE A 751 5.79 8.31 9.62
N ARG A 752 6.98 8.66 10.10
CA ARG A 752 8.09 8.96 9.18
C ARG A 752 8.83 7.72 8.79
N ASN A 753 9.15 6.81 9.71
CA ASN A 753 9.98 5.66 9.38
C ASN A 753 9.17 4.36 9.52
N LEU A 754 8.45 3.98 8.46
CA LEU A 754 7.55 2.80 8.47
C LEU A 754 8.36 1.53 8.73
N MET A 755 8.12 0.85 9.84
CA MET A 755 8.95 -0.30 10.25
C MET A 755 8.22 -1.63 10.14
N ASP A 756 6.95 -1.69 10.52
CA ASP A 756 6.08 -2.86 10.36
C ASP A 756 4.62 -2.43 10.46
N TRP A 757 3.70 -3.27 10.02
CA TRP A 757 2.26 -3.02 10.05
C TRP A 757 1.48 -4.33 9.93
N LYS A 758 0.43 -4.48 10.75
CA LYS A 758 -0.46 -5.66 10.72
C LYS A 758 -1.89 -5.24 11.01
N PHE A 759 -2.84 -5.94 10.39
CA PHE A 759 -4.24 -5.80 10.77
C PHE A 759 -4.51 -6.64 12.02
N ALA A 760 -5.19 -6.04 13.00
CA ALA A 760 -5.70 -6.77 14.16
C ALA A 760 -6.99 -7.54 13.81
N PRO A 761 -7.40 -8.52 14.63
CA PRO A 761 -8.63 -9.29 14.41
C PRO A 761 -9.91 -8.44 14.30
N ASP A 762 -9.90 -7.24 14.89
CA ASP A 762 -11.00 -6.28 14.78
C ASP A 762 -11.06 -5.59 13.39
N GLY A 763 -10.08 -5.82 12.52
CA GLY A 763 -9.98 -5.27 11.17
C GLY A 763 -9.41 -3.85 11.09
N SER A 764 -8.89 -3.30 12.18
CA SER A 764 -8.10 -2.06 12.20
C SER A 764 -6.62 -2.34 11.97
N LEU A 765 -5.85 -1.31 11.58
CA LEU A 765 -4.44 -1.45 11.24
C LEU A 765 -3.54 -0.88 12.35
N TYR A 766 -2.53 -1.63 12.75
CA TYR A 766 -1.44 -1.13 13.60
C TYR A 766 -0.17 -0.96 12.77
N VAL A 767 0.56 0.12 13.02
CA VAL A 767 1.77 0.50 12.28
C VAL A 767 2.88 0.91 13.25
N LEU A 768 4.06 0.32 13.12
CA LEU A 768 5.27 0.74 13.84
C LEU A 768 5.99 1.86 13.07
N ASP A 769 6.24 2.97 13.76
CA ASP A 769 7.16 4.03 13.35
C ASP A 769 8.48 3.86 14.12
N TYR A 770 9.59 3.71 13.39
CA TYR A 770 10.93 3.61 13.93
C TYR A 770 11.45 4.92 14.54
N GLY A 771 10.81 6.06 14.27
CA GLY A 771 11.20 7.36 14.84
C GLY A 771 12.00 8.20 13.86
N ARG A 772 12.99 8.97 14.33
CA ARG A 772 13.78 9.93 13.51
C ARG A 772 15.29 9.64 13.45
N GLY A 773 15.79 8.73 14.28
CA GLY A 773 17.20 8.29 14.29
C GLY A 773 17.41 6.94 13.60
N PHE A 774 18.67 6.50 13.57
CA PHE A 774 19.08 5.15 13.17
C PHE A 774 19.81 4.46 14.33
N PHE A 775 19.54 3.18 14.54
CA PHE A 775 20.19 2.36 15.57
C PHE A 775 19.99 2.89 17.00
N THR A 776 18.85 3.53 17.27
CA THR A 776 18.58 4.19 18.56
C THR A 776 17.10 4.15 18.92
N SER A 777 16.79 4.12 20.22
CA SER A 777 15.44 4.32 20.73
C SER A 777 15.10 5.81 20.77
N ASP A 778 14.39 6.28 19.73
CA ASP A 778 14.03 7.70 19.54
C ASP A 778 12.68 8.04 20.18
N ASP A 779 12.47 9.28 20.65
CA ASP A 779 11.23 9.71 21.32
C ASP A 779 10.01 9.80 20.37
N LYS A 780 10.25 9.89 19.05
CA LYS A 780 9.22 9.82 18.01
C LYS A 780 8.88 8.41 17.58
N SER A 781 9.66 7.41 18.00
CA SER A 781 9.28 6.00 17.82
C SER A 781 7.90 5.78 18.41
N ALA A 782 7.05 5.02 17.71
CA ALA A 782 5.65 4.89 18.10
C ALA A 782 4.98 3.65 17.51
N LEU A 783 3.98 3.15 18.23
CA LEU A 783 2.94 2.31 17.67
C LEU A 783 1.75 3.22 17.33
N TRP A 784 1.26 3.12 16.10
CA TRP A 784 0.13 3.87 15.59
C TRP A 784 -1.06 2.93 15.34
N HIS A 785 -2.26 3.40 15.66
CA HIS A 785 -3.52 2.71 15.39
C HIS A 785 -4.30 3.49 14.33
N VAL A 786 -4.56 2.86 13.19
CA VAL A 786 -5.27 3.45 12.05
C VAL A 786 -6.66 2.84 11.92
N THR A 787 -7.66 3.64 12.23
CA THR A 787 -9.07 3.22 12.30
C THR A 787 -9.89 3.88 11.20
N TYR A 788 -10.90 3.16 10.73
CA TYR A 788 -11.91 3.71 9.83
C TYR A 788 -13.11 4.27 10.62
N GLN A 789 -13.66 5.39 10.15
CA GLN A 789 -14.69 6.19 10.83
C GLN A 789 -15.80 6.68 9.88
N GLY A 790 -15.74 6.37 8.58
CA GLY A 790 -16.77 6.79 7.62
C GLY A 790 -18.14 6.14 7.87
N GLY A 791 -18.15 4.96 8.50
CA GLY A 791 -19.38 4.25 8.83
C GLY A 791 -19.74 3.19 7.77
N LYS A 792 -21.00 2.77 7.73
CA LYS A 792 -21.39 1.67 6.82
C LYS A 792 -21.64 2.21 5.41
N ALA A 793 -21.43 1.34 4.42
CA ALA A 793 -21.85 1.57 3.04
C ALA A 793 -23.29 2.10 2.97
N THR A 794 -23.51 3.08 2.09
CA THR A 794 -24.78 3.82 2.00
C THR A 794 -25.95 2.84 1.73
N PRO A 795 -27.00 2.84 2.58
CA PRO A 795 -28.05 1.81 2.58
C PRO A 795 -28.94 1.83 1.33
N ALA A 796 -29.49 0.72 0.84
CA ALA A 796 -30.48 0.74 -0.24
C ALA A 796 -31.85 1.22 0.26
N ALA A 797 -32.79 1.49 -0.65
CA ALA A 797 -34.13 1.99 -0.29
C ALA A 797 -34.85 1.08 0.73
N GLY A 798 -34.79 -0.25 0.55
CA GLY A 798 -35.40 -1.21 1.48
C GLY A 798 -34.81 -1.21 2.89
N ASP A 799 -33.62 -0.62 3.09
CA ASP A 799 -32.93 -0.61 4.38
C ASP A 799 -33.27 0.62 5.24
N VAL A 800 -33.85 1.64 4.62
CA VAL A 800 -34.32 2.87 5.27
C VAL A 800 -35.82 2.84 5.55
N VAL A 801 -36.59 2.09 4.76
CA VAL A 801 -38.02 1.84 4.96
C VAL A 801 -38.21 0.91 6.17
N GLY A 802 -38.29 1.50 7.36
CA GLY A 802 -38.49 0.77 8.63
C GLY A 802 -37.83 1.41 9.85
N LYS A 803 -36.89 2.35 9.67
CA LYS A 803 -36.27 3.09 10.79
C LYS A 803 -36.87 4.47 11.03
N SER A 804 -37.54 5.07 10.05
CA SER A 804 -38.12 6.41 10.12
C SER A 804 -39.52 6.50 10.74
N ALA A 805 -40.10 5.41 11.26
CA ALA A 805 -41.44 5.41 11.86
C ALA A 805 -41.50 5.16 13.38
N LYS A 806 -40.36 4.98 14.08
CA LYS A 806 -40.37 4.63 15.53
C LYS A 806 -39.42 5.42 16.44
N GLY A 807 -38.81 6.52 15.98
CA GLY A 807 -37.74 7.21 16.72
C GLY A 807 -37.94 8.69 17.06
N ALA A 808 -39.05 9.33 16.65
CA ALA A 808 -39.28 10.75 16.92
C ALA A 808 -40.44 10.94 17.92
N SER A 809 -40.20 10.56 19.18
CA SER A 809 -40.93 11.11 20.32
C SER A 809 -40.09 10.97 21.59
N ARG A 810 -39.18 11.93 21.81
CA ARG A 810 -38.97 12.69 23.06
C ARG A 810 -37.78 13.62 22.92
#